data_AF-A0A507FMZ5-F1
#
_entry.id   AF-A0A507FMZ5-F1
#
_cell.length_a   1.000
_cell.length_b   1.000
_cell.length_c   1.000
_cell.angle_alpha   90.00
_cell.angle_beta   90.00
_cell.angle_gamma   90.00
#
_symmetry.space_group_name_H-M   'P 1'
#
loop_
_entity.id
_entity.type
_entity.pdbx_description
1 polymer ?
#
loop_
_entity_poly.entity_id
_entity_poly.type
_entity_poly.pdbx_seq_one_letter_code
_entity_poly.pdbx_strand_id
1 'polypeptide(L)'
;MNLLIASLLVLIAAVLYTQYLNRIEYAPTSTTPSEYLANIVPSHPWFNSTSRALSDLQKMTPDDKHAIIMGSGYGFGPCLGNVAPLPHLGFNGLCLQDAPMGVRAVANVTAFPSGLNLAATFDRDLMRQYGEAMGSEFRELGVNIVKGVQSQGVIATAKHWIANEQEAFRSTSSSNLDEKTLMEVYMLPFEHCIEAGVGAIMCGYNKLNQKYSCADHESINRILRGPELDFRGIIMTDWYAQYSFKGADLIMPGIYPLLPAPWWKLGNLLSRIPLLGSSWWGQPFEQIPEARLDEMVVRILSTMYQFGQNDKFPKVGFNSFKDVRPKNEYNYDYRFKRNAEVARKVAAASIVIIRNEGGVLPLKNEQGLKVAIVGEDARAPRVLNEFELQANNDGTLAQGWGSGTADYPYLISPVDGISKRGDKISVLTSFDNKNITAAVEAATAADVALVFANANSGEFIAAVEGQYGDRNDLKLWHDADKLIEAVAAVNKKTIVVIHSVGPVEMPWFNHPNIVGIVYAMLPGQESGSALADILFGDTNPSGRLPFTVLKDRSDYPADVVYKSNDWTPQINYTEGLYLDYRHADKAGLTPLVPFGHGLSYTKFSYSNLIVSPVGSEAFSDLSVSLKLANVGDVAGHEVVQLYIAFPEAAQEPPKILKGFEKVFVDVGQETTVKFQLSRKDLRVWGNEGWENVTGEYGVLVGGSSRDIRLEANFSWGLPRNRLPNTHANPKTHSNTPDDDEPHEARHFPDERRKSREQLHISVSFIDFFLSNRSLIYIVATPTDHRNTSSPGPAAWQVQQRGAVKNRNFC
;
A
#
# COMPACT_ATOMS: atom_id res chain seq x y z
N MET A 1 -38.50 -16.78 -41.85
CA MET A 1 -37.33 -17.62 -42.20
C MET A 1 -36.06 -16.78 -42.37
N ASN A 2 -36.00 -15.82 -43.30
CA ASN A 2 -34.76 -15.07 -43.59
C ASN A 2 -34.19 -14.28 -42.39
N LEU A 3 -35.02 -13.67 -41.53
CA LEU A 3 -34.52 -13.04 -40.28
C LEU A 3 -33.86 -14.03 -39.32
N LEU A 4 -34.39 -15.25 -39.18
CA LEU A 4 -33.83 -16.31 -38.32
C LEU A 4 -32.47 -16.77 -38.85
N ILE A 5 -32.31 -16.86 -40.17
CA ILE A 5 -31.03 -17.19 -40.82
C ILE A 5 -30.02 -16.05 -40.60
N ALA A 6 -30.45 -14.78 -40.72
CA ALA A 6 -29.58 -13.63 -40.47
C ALA A 6 -29.12 -13.57 -38.99
N SER A 7 -30.01 -13.76 -38.02
CA SER A 7 -29.65 -13.81 -36.59
C SER A 7 -28.71 -14.98 -36.28
N LEU A 8 -28.92 -16.15 -36.89
CA LEU A 8 -28.03 -17.30 -36.71
C LEU A 8 -26.65 -17.06 -37.31
N LEU A 9 -26.56 -16.43 -38.48
CA LEU A 9 -25.29 -16.05 -39.11
C LEU A 9 -24.52 -14.99 -38.31
N VAL A 10 -25.21 -14.01 -37.70
CA VAL A 10 -24.59 -13.04 -36.78
C VAL A 10 -24.09 -13.74 -35.52
N LEU A 11 -24.84 -14.70 -34.97
CA LEU A 11 -24.40 -15.47 -33.80
C LEU A 11 -23.18 -16.35 -34.12
N ILE A 12 -23.17 -17.02 -35.28
CA ILE A 12 -22.04 -17.82 -35.76
C ILE A 12 -20.83 -16.92 -36.04
N ALA A 13 -21.02 -15.75 -36.67
CA ALA A 13 -19.94 -14.79 -36.89
C ALA A 13 -19.38 -14.25 -35.58
N ALA A 14 -20.22 -13.97 -34.57
CA ALA A 14 -19.77 -13.57 -33.24
C ALA A 14 -18.99 -14.70 -32.55
N VAL A 15 -19.47 -15.95 -32.57
CA VAL A 15 -18.76 -17.10 -32.00
C VAL A 15 -17.44 -17.37 -32.71
N LEU A 16 -17.40 -17.30 -34.04
CA LEU A 16 -16.17 -17.45 -34.82
C LEU A 16 -15.21 -16.28 -34.61
N TYR A 17 -15.71 -15.05 -34.41
CA TYR A 17 -14.89 -13.88 -34.09
C TYR A 17 -14.30 -13.99 -32.68
N THR A 18 -15.08 -14.44 -31.68
CA THR A 18 -14.55 -14.75 -30.34
C THR A 18 -13.54 -15.90 -30.38
N GLN A 19 -13.77 -16.94 -31.19
CA GLN A 19 -12.79 -18.02 -31.41
C GLN A 19 -11.54 -17.56 -32.20
N TYR A 20 -11.66 -16.53 -33.03
CA TYR A 20 -10.56 -15.92 -33.78
C TYR A 20 -9.72 -15.00 -32.89
N LEU A 21 -10.34 -14.17 -32.05
CA LEU A 21 -9.67 -13.40 -31.01
C LEU A 21 -8.94 -14.32 -30.02
N ASN A 22 -9.59 -15.41 -29.58
CA ASN A 22 -8.96 -16.46 -28.76
C ASN A 22 -7.88 -17.27 -29.49
N ARG A 23 -7.61 -17.01 -30.78
CA ARG A 23 -6.52 -17.63 -31.57
C ARG A 23 -5.41 -16.66 -31.95
N ILE A 24 -5.53 -15.36 -31.64
CA ILE A 24 -4.52 -14.35 -32.02
C ILE A 24 -3.49 -14.11 -30.90
N GLU A 25 -3.85 -14.27 -29.63
CA GLU A 25 -2.88 -14.35 -28.53
C GLU A 25 -2.34 -15.78 -28.39
N TYR A 26 -1.37 -16.17 -29.23
CA TYR A 26 -0.26 -17.10 -28.91
C TYR A 26 0.65 -17.27 -30.14
N ALA A 27 1.57 -16.32 -30.34
CA ALA A 27 2.88 -16.69 -30.85
C ALA A 27 3.64 -17.28 -29.65
N PRO A 28 3.98 -18.59 -29.64
CA PRO A 28 4.65 -19.18 -28.49
C PRO A 28 6.06 -18.62 -28.38
N THR A 29 6.31 -17.80 -27.37
CA THR A 29 7.64 -17.68 -26.79
C THR A 29 8.05 -19.08 -26.32
N SER A 30 9.28 -19.47 -26.63
CA SER A 30 9.62 -20.87 -26.96
C SER A 30 9.82 -21.83 -25.77
N THR A 31 9.13 -21.61 -24.65
CA THR A 31 8.98 -22.57 -23.55
C THR A 31 7.63 -22.37 -22.88
N THR A 32 6.81 -23.41 -22.85
CA THR A 32 5.69 -23.53 -21.93
C THR A 32 6.18 -23.42 -20.47
N PRO A 33 5.35 -22.98 -19.50
CA PRO A 33 5.74 -22.96 -18.09
C PRO A 33 6.19 -24.33 -17.54
N SER A 34 5.68 -25.42 -18.11
CA SER A 34 6.17 -26.79 -17.88
C SER A 34 7.62 -27.02 -18.35
N GLU A 35 8.00 -26.50 -19.51
CA GLU A 35 9.40 -26.53 -19.99
C GLU A 35 10.28 -25.56 -19.18
N TYR A 36 9.71 -24.47 -18.65
CA TYR A 36 10.43 -23.49 -17.84
C TYR A 36 10.84 -24.01 -16.45
N LEU A 37 10.02 -24.87 -15.85
CA LEU A 37 10.37 -25.60 -14.62
C LEU A 37 11.32 -26.78 -14.89
N ALA A 38 11.22 -27.42 -16.07
CA ALA A 38 12.12 -28.51 -16.46
C ALA A 38 13.54 -28.03 -16.81
N ASN A 39 13.70 -26.79 -17.29
CA ASN A 39 14.98 -26.21 -17.72
C ASN A 39 15.65 -25.30 -16.66
N ILE A 40 15.27 -25.43 -15.38
CA ILE A 40 15.92 -24.68 -14.29
C ILE A 40 17.41 -25.07 -14.18
N VAL A 41 18.30 -24.09 -14.26
CA VAL A 41 19.75 -24.33 -14.24
C VAL A 41 20.27 -24.62 -12.81
N PRO A 42 21.31 -25.46 -12.63
CA PRO A 42 21.86 -25.79 -11.30
C PRO A 42 22.33 -24.62 -10.43
N SER A 43 22.63 -23.47 -11.04
CA SER A 43 22.99 -22.23 -10.35
C SER A 43 21.80 -21.41 -9.85
N HIS A 44 20.56 -21.75 -10.25
CA HIS A 44 19.37 -21.00 -9.86
C HIS A 44 18.98 -21.31 -8.39
N PRO A 45 18.64 -20.31 -7.55
CA PRO A 45 18.36 -20.53 -6.12
C PRO A 45 17.26 -21.54 -5.78
N TRP A 46 16.34 -21.78 -6.73
CA TRP A 46 15.21 -22.69 -6.61
C TRP A 46 15.46 -24.08 -7.22
N PHE A 47 16.67 -24.37 -7.72
CA PHE A 47 16.97 -25.62 -8.44
C PHE A 47 16.70 -26.88 -7.60
N ASN A 48 17.20 -26.90 -6.36
CA ASN A 48 17.10 -28.07 -5.48
C ASN A 48 15.65 -28.34 -5.03
N SER A 49 14.91 -27.30 -4.69
CA SER A 49 13.51 -27.39 -4.26
C SER A 49 12.60 -27.81 -5.42
N THR A 50 12.81 -27.26 -6.61
CA THR A 50 12.09 -27.66 -7.85
C THR A 50 12.42 -29.09 -8.27
N SER A 51 13.69 -29.50 -8.19
CA SER A 51 14.08 -30.89 -8.49
C SER A 51 13.40 -31.90 -7.55
N ARG A 52 13.28 -31.57 -6.26
CA ARG A 52 12.53 -32.39 -5.28
C ARG A 52 11.04 -32.43 -5.61
N ALA A 53 10.43 -31.28 -5.88
CA ALA A 53 9.01 -31.18 -6.26
C ALA A 53 8.66 -31.99 -7.51
N LEU A 54 9.49 -31.96 -8.55
CA LEU A 54 9.32 -32.77 -9.76
C LEU A 54 9.41 -34.28 -9.48
N SER A 55 10.26 -34.71 -8.53
CA SER A 55 10.36 -36.12 -8.12
C SER A 55 9.16 -36.59 -7.30
N ASP A 56 8.57 -35.71 -6.49
CA ASP A 56 7.39 -36.03 -5.68
C ASP A 56 6.09 -35.99 -6.51
N LEU A 57 5.98 -35.09 -7.51
CA LEU A 57 4.88 -35.04 -8.47
C LEU A 57 4.60 -36.39 -9.16
N GLN A 58 5.66 -37.13 -9.52
CA GLN A 58 5.55 -38.45 -10.18
C GLN A 58 4.84 -39.52 -9.31
N LYS A 59 4.66 -39.28 -8.02
CA LYS A 59 4.01 -40.19 -7.06
C LYS A 59 2.53 -39.87 -6.86
N MET A 60 2.03 -38.79 -7.45
CA MET A 60 0.72 -38.21 -7.16
C MET A 60 -0.36 -38.66 -8.15
N THR A 61 -1.52 -39.02 -7.63
CA THR A 61 -2.74 -39.18 -8.45
C THR A 61 -3.31 -37.82 -8.87
N PRO A 62 -4.20 -37.75 -9.87
CA PRO A 62 -4.89 -36.50 -10.20
C PRO A 62 -5.65 -35.89 -9.02
N ASP A 63 -6.23 -36.73 -8.15
CA ASP A 63 -6.94 -36.27 -6.94
C ASP A 63 -5.98 -35.63 -5.92
N ASP A 64 -4.78 -36.19 -5.75
CA ASP A 64 -3.72 -35.60 -4.90
C ASP A 64 -3.29 -34.22 -5.44
N LYS A 65 -3.06 -34.13 -6.75
CA LYS A 65 -2.69 -32.88 -7.43
C LYS A 65 -3.78 -31.81 -7.22
N HIS A 66 -5.05 -32.17 -7.41
CA HIS A 66 -6.19 -31.27 -7.16
C HIS A 66 -6.33 -30.85 -5.69
N ALA A 67 -6.04 -31.74 -4.74
CA ALA A 67 -6.11 -31.44 -3.31
C ALA A 67 -5.02 -30.46 -2.83
N ILE A 68 -3.87 -30.41 -3.50
CA ILE A 68 -2.76 -29.48 -3.19
C ILE A 68 -3.06 -28.04 -3.67
N ILE A 69 -3.72 -27.88 -4.82
CA ILE A 69 -3.97 -26.55 -5.43
C ILE A 69 -5.23 -25.83 -4.90
N MET A 70 -6.06 -26.50 -4.10
CA MET A 70 -7.36 -25.98 -3.64
C MET A 70 -7.40 -25.76 -2.13
N GLY A 71 -7.90 -24.59 -1.72
CA GLY A 71 -8.27 -24.34 -0.33
C GLY A 71 -9.40 -25.25 0.16
N SER A 72 -9.26 -25.77 1.39
CA SER A 72 -10.17 -26.74 2.03
C SER A 72 -11.51 -26.18 2.53
N GLY A 73 -11.79 -24.90 2.26
CA GLY A 73 -13.00 -24.19 2.68
C GLY A 73 -12.82 -23.25 3.87
N TYR A 74 -13.54 -22.12 3.82
CA TYR A 74 -13.64 -21.19 4.94
C TYR A 74 -14.30 -21.87 6.15
N GLY A 75 -13.64 -21.83 7.32
CA GLY A 75 -14.12 -22.48 8.54
C GLY A 75 -13.83 -24.00 8.67
N PHE A 76 -13.30 -24.65 7.63
CA PHE A 76 -13.06 -26.11 7.65
C PHE A 76 -11.70 -26.51 8.26
N GLY A 77 -10.72 -25.60 8.22
CA GLY A 77 -9.43 -25.74 8.92
C GLY A 77 -9.26 -24.70 10.04
N PRO A 78 -8.14 -24.74 10.77
CA PRO A 78 -7.86 -23.79 11.86
C PRO A 78 -7.55 -22.36 11.40
N CYS A 79 -6.99 -22.19 10.19
CA CYS A 79 -6.56 -20.90 9.66
C CYS A 79 -7.60 -20.29 8.71
N LEU A 80 -7.46 -19.02 8.34
CA LEU A 80 -8.35 -18.31 7.41
C LEU A 80 -8.33 -18.92 6.00
N GLY A 81 -7.17 -19.41 5.55
CA GLY A 81 -7.01 -20.30 4.40
C GLY A 81 -6.25 -21.57 4.81
N ASN A 82 -6.63 -22.73 4.26
CA ASN A 82 -5.96 -24.00 4.55
C ASN A 82 -5.89 -24.88 3.30
N VAL A 83 -4.77 -25.57 3.09
CA VAL A 83 -4.68 -26.74 2.19
C VAL A 83 -4.56 -27.99 3.05
N ALA A 84 -5.32 -29.03 2.75
CA ALA A 84 -5.40 -30.23 3.58
C ALA A 84 -4.09 -31.05 3.52
N PRO A 85 -3.65 -31.68 4.63
CA PRO A 85 -2.53 -32.60 4.60
C PRO A 85 -2.84 -33.84 3.77
N LEU A 86 -1.82 -34.37 3.08
CA LEU A 86 -1.84 -35.65 2.36
C LEU A 86 -0.73 -36.55 2.96
N PRO A 87 -1.01 -37.27 4.07
CA PRO A 87 0.01 -37.97 4.83
C PRO A 87 0.74 -39.08 4.06
N HIS A 88 0.09 -39.70 3.07
CA HIS A 88 0.70 -40.72 2.20
C HIS A 88 1.77 -40.14 1.26
N LEU A 89 1.79 -38.82 1.06
CA LEU A 89 2.79 -38.09 0.30
C LEU A 89 3.79 -37.33 1.21
N GLY A 90 3.64 -37.41 2.53
CA GLY A 90 4.43 -36.60 3.47
C GLY A 90 4.15 -35.09 3.34
N PHE A 91 2.96 -34.71 2.86
CA PHE A 91 2.53 -33.32 2.70
C PHE A 91 1.75 -32.88 3.95
N ASN A 92 2.29 -31.91 4.69
CA ASN A 92 1.73 -31.46 5.98
C ASN A 92 0.50 -30.53 5.84
N GLY A 93 0.12 -30.16 4.62
CA GLY A 93 -0.86 -29.10 4.37
C GLY A 93 -0.22 -27.71 4.40
N LEU A 94 -1.04 -26.68 4.19
CA LEU A 94 -0.65 -25.28 4.33
C LEU A 94 -1.65 -24.55 5.23
N CYS A 95 -1.15 -23.68 6.10
CA CYS A 95 -1.92 -22.69 6.83
C CYS A 95 -1.59 -21.31 6.25
N LEU A 96 -2.63 -20.59 5.82
CA LEU A 96 -2.55 -19.25 5.28
C LEU A 96 -3.41 -18.34 6.17
N GLN A 97 -2.81 -17.25 6.64
CA GLN A 97 -3.38 -16.43 7.71
C GLN A 97 -2.88 -14.99 7.56
N ASP A 98 -3.79 -14.03 7.67
CA ASP A 98 -3.48 -12.60 7.81
C ASP A 98 -2.79 -12.30 9.16
N ALA A 99 -2.18 -11.14 9.39
CA ALA A 99 -2.18 -9.91 8.60
C ALA A 99 -0.77 -9.28 8.51
N PRO A 100 -0.57 -8.27 7.65
CA PRO A 100 0.67 -7.48 7.58
C PRO A 100 1.05 -6.68 8.85
N MET A 101 0.21 -6.69 9.90
CA MET A 101 0.47 -6.01 11.19
C MET A 101 0.27 -6.90 12.44
N GLY A 102 0.27 -8.21 12.29
CA GLY A 102 0.13 -9.18 13.38
C GLY A 102 -0.79 -10.34 12.99
N VAL A 103 -0.88 -11.38 13.81
CA VAL A 103 -1.69 -12.57 13.46
C VAL A 103 -3.19 -12.27 13.66
N ARG A 104 -3.96 -12.29 12.57
CA ARG A 104 -5.40 -12.01 12.60
C ARG A 104 -6.17 -13.14 13.31
N ALA A 105 -7.24 -12.79 14.04
CA ALA A 105 -8.16 -13.74 14.66
C ALA A 105 -7.49 -14.81 15.54
N VAL A 106 -6.45 -14.40 16.28
CA VAL A 106 -5.75 -15.20 17.30
C VAL A 106 -5.52 -14.30 18.51
N ALA A 107 -5.77 -14.81 19.72
CA ALA A 107 -5.50 -14.09 20.96
C ALA A 107 -4.01 -14.16 21.36
N ASN A 108 -3.55 -13.21 22.19
CA ASN A 108 -2.21 -13.19 22.79
C ASN A 108 -1.03 -13.03 21.79
N VAL A 109 -1.28 -12.37 20.67
CA VAL A 109 -0.28 -11.99 19.65
C VAL A 109 -0.02 -10.48 19.68
N THR A 110 1.05 -9.99 19.06
CA THR A 110 1.32 -8.54 19.01
C THR A 110 0.55 -7.86 17.87
N ALA A 111 -0.13 -6.77 18.21
CA ALA A 111 -0.67 -5.81 17.26
C ALA A 111 0.41 -4.75 16.96
N PHE A 112 1.13 -4.96 15.87
CA PHE A 112 2.26 -4.14 15.45
C PHE A 112 1.82 -2.80 14.82
N PRO A 113 2.72 -1.79 14.72
CA PRO A 113 2.48 -0.60 13.90
C PRO A 113 2.24 -0.96 12.44
N SER A 114 1.49 -0.14 11.70
CA SER A 114 1.17 -0.40 10.29
C SER A 114 2.39 -0.36 9.35
N GLY A 115 2.20 -0.86 8.13
CA GLY A 115 3.18 -0.68 7.03
C GLY A 115 3.48 0.80 6.71
N LEU A 116 2.54 1.72 6.98
CA LEU A 116 2.75 3.16 6.83
C LEU A 116 3.75 3.69 7.87
N ASN A 117 3.63 3.24 9.13
CA ASN A 117 4.60 3.53 10.18
C ASN A 117 5.99 2.97 9.82
N LEU A 118 6.07 1.74 9.30
CA LEU A 118 7.34 1.19 8.81
C LEU A 118 7.96 2.06 7.73
N ALA A 119 7.20 2.44 6.69
CA ALA A 119 7.70 3.34 5.65
C ALA A 119 8.23 4.65 6.25
N ALA A 120 7.49 5.24 7.20
CA ALA A 120 7.87 6.47 7.88
C ALA A 120 9.15 6.36 8.74
N THR A 121 9.58 5.17 9.14
CA THR A 121 10.86 4.99 9.84
C THR A 121 12.07 5.30 8.96
N PHE A 122 11.97 5.07 7.64
CA PHE A 122 13.09 5.02 6.69
C PHE A 122 14.28 4.16 7.18
N ASP A 123 14.00 3.08 7.91
CA ASP A 123 15.00 2.26 8.61
C ASP A 123 14.94 0.79 8.16
N ARG A 124 15.86 0.36 7.30
CA ARG A 124 15.88 -1.01 6.76
C ARG A 124 16.18 -2.07 7.81
N ASP A 125 16.94 -1.73 8.85
CA ASP A 125 17.31 -2.65 9.91
C ASP A 125 16.17 -2.83 10.90
N LEU A 126 15.40 -1.78 11.15
CA LEU A 126 14.19 -1.84 11.96
C LEU A 126 13.03 -2.51 11.21
N MET A 127 12.88 -2.27 9.89
CA MET A 127 11.96 -3.04 9.02
C MET A 127 12.29 -4.55 9.04
N ARG A 128 13.57 -4.91 9.04
CA ARG A 128 14.03 -6.30 9.15
C ARG A 128 13.73 -6.91 10.53
N GLN A 129 14.02 -6.19 11.61
CA GLN A 129 13.69 -6.61 12.99
C GLN A 129 12.18 -6.78 13.20
N TYR A 130 11.35 -5.86 12.66
CA TYR A 130 9.89 -6.00 12.65
C TYR A 130 9.47 -7.29 11.95
N GLY A 131 10.03 -7.58 10.77
CA GLY A 131 9.76 -8.82 10.04
C GLY A 131 10.20 -10.07 10.82
N GLU A 132 11.35 -10.04 11.48
CA GLU A 132 11.82 -11.15 12.31
C GLU A 132 10.90 -11.38 13.54
N ALA A 133 10.49 -10.30 14.21
CA ALA A 133 9.56 -10.34 15.34
C ALA A 133 8.20 -10.92 14.95
N MET A 134 7.56 -10.32 13.93
CA MET A 134 6.30 -10.78 13.36
C MET A 134 6.39 -12.24 12.90
N GLY A 135 7.45 -12.58 12.18
CA GLY A 135 7.67 -13.92 11.67
C GLY A 135 7.87 -14.97 12.75
N SER A 136 8.36 -14.60 13.93
CA SER A 136 8.48 -15.52 15.06
C SER A 136 7.11 -15.95 15.61
N GLU A 137 6.15 -15.03 15.75
CA GLU A 137 4.79 -15.36 16.17
C GLU A 137 4.09 -16.23 15.12
N PHE A 138 4.20 -15.85 13.84
CA PHE A 138 3.67 -16.65 12.75
C PHE A 138 4.32 -18.05 12.69
N ARG A 139 5.64 -18.19 12.93
CA ARG A 139 6.30 -19.51 13.01
C ARG A 139 5.74 -20.36 14.16
N GLU A 140 5.68 -19.79 15.36
CA GLU A 140 5.22 -20.48 16.57
C GLU A 140 3.74 -20.92 16.44
N LEU A 141 2.96 -20.24 15.62
CA LEU A 141 1.57 -20.56 15.30
C LEU A 141 1.39 -21.40 14.02
N GLY A 142 2.43 -21.56 13.18
CA GLY A 142 2.43 -22.40 11.97
C GLY A 142 2.01 -21.70 10.66
N VAL A 143 2.46 -20.47 10.41
CA VAL A 143 2.02 -19.54 9.32
C VAL A 143 3.20 -19.10 8.41
N ASN A 144 3.06 -18.06 7.55
CA ASN A 144 3.86 -17.71 6.36
C ASN A 144 3.83 -16.15 5.96
N ILE A 145 4.94 -15.32 6.00
CA ILE A 145 5.12 -13.91 5.42
C ILE A 145 6.63 -13.49 5.08
N VAL A 146 7.04 -12.19 4.86
CA VAL A 146 8.24 -11.65 4.05
C VAL A 146 9.72 -11.79 4.56
N LYS A 147 10.77 -11.01 4.16
CA LYS A 147 12.23 -11.38 4.26
C LYS A 147 12.76 -11.67 5.68
N GLY A 148 12.52 -10.77 6.64
CA GLY A 148 12.80 -11.02 8.06
C GLY A 148 11.93 -12.16 8.62
N VAL A 149 10.75 -12.39 8.04
CA VAL A 149 9.84 -13.47 8.42
C VAL A 149 10.30 -14.83 7.87
N GLN A 150 10.73 -14.93 6.61
CA GLN A 150 11.31 -16.13 5.98
C GLN A 150 12.61 -16.57 6.64
N SER A 151 13.32 -15.69 7.36
CA SER A 151 14.43 -16.12 8.22
C SER A 151 13.96 -17.03 9.38
N GLN A 152 12.67 -17.01 9.72
CA GLN A 152 11.98 -17.93 10.62
C GLN A 152 11.41 -19.18 9.92
N GLY A 153 11.59 -19.35 8.60
CA GLY A 153 11.10 -20.50 7.80
C GLY A 153 9.64 -20.38 7.31
N VAL A 154 9.11 -19.17 7.30
CA VAL A 154 7.68 -18.80 7.20
C VAL A 154 7.49 -18.12 5.82
N ILE A 155 6.77 -18.73 4.87
CA ILE A 155 6.71 -18.35 3.41
C ILE A 155 6.09 -16.97 3.16
N ALA A 156 6.75 -16.08 2.42
CA ALA A 156 6.17 -14.78 2.10
C ALA A 156 4.96 -14.79 1.17
N THR A 157 4.01 -13.87 1.37
CA THR A 157 3.03 -13.48 0.34
C THR A 157 3.09 -11.97 0.12
N ALA A 158 3.63 -11.51 -1.01
CA ALA A 158 3.51 -10.11 -1.43
C ALA A 158 2.14 -9.88 -2.08
N LYS A 159 1.44 -8.80 -1.71
CA LYS A 159 0.05 -8.55 -2.13
C LYS A 159 -0.27 -7.06 -2.26
N HIS A 160 -1.22 -6.63 -3.10
CA HIS A 160 -2.04 -7.43 -4.02
C HIS A 160 -1.63 -7.15 -5.48
N TRP A 161 -1.34 -8.19 -6.26
CA TRP A 161 -0.88 -8.09 -7.65
C TRP A 161 -2.08 -7.96 -8.62
N ILE A 162 -2.34 -6.82 -9.26
CA ILE A 162 -1.63 -5.54 -9.18
C ILE A 162 -2.59 -4.37 -9.48
N ALA A 163 -2.22 -3.16 -9.04
CA ALA A 163 -3.00 -1.92 -9.20
C ALA A 163 -4.42 -1.98 -8.59
N ASN A 164 -4.56 -2.59 -7.41
CA ASN A 164 -5.79 -2.57 -6.59
C ASN A 164 -5.78 -1.33 -5.67
N GLU A 165 -5.75 -0.14 -6.26
CA GLU A 165 -5.49 1.13 -5.56
C GLU A 165 -6.75 1.83 -4.98
N GLN A 166 -7.94 1.25 -5.15
CA GLN A 166 -9.17 1.70 -4.48
C GLN A 166 -10.07 0.52 -4.12
N GLU A 167 -10.82 0.65 -3.03
CA GLU A 167 -11.74 -0.38 -2.53
C GLU A 167 -13.11 -0.33 -3.21
N ALA A 168 -13.57 0.86 -3.60
CA ALA A 168 -14.78 1.06 -4.38
C ALA A 168 -14.71 0.28 -5.71
N PHE A 169 -15.70 -0.59 -5.93
CA PHE A 169 -15.78 -1.48 -7.09
C PHE A 169 -14.61 -2.46 -7.27
N ARG A 170 -13.78 -2.71 -6.25
CA ARG A 170 -12.53 -3.51 -6.38
C ARG A 170 -12.68 -4.87 -7.06
N SER A 171 -13.83 -5.53 -6.99
CA SER A 171 -14.10 -6.84 -7.64
C SER A 171 -14.76 -6.77 -9.02
N THR A 172 -15.01 -5.57 -9.55
CA THR A 172 -15.68 -5.35 -10.85
C THR A 172 -15.03 -4.27 -11.72
N SER A 173 -14.22 -3.38 -11.16
CA SER A 173 -13.53 -2.30 -11.89
C SER A 173 -12.36 -2.82 -12.73
N SER A 174 -11.88 -1.95 -13.64
CA SER A 174 -10.62 -2.14 -14.35
C SER A 174 -9.69 -0.97 -14.10
N SER A 175 -8.53 -1.29 -13.53
CA SER A 175 -7.35 -0.43 -13.48
C SER A 175 -6.70 -0.45 -14.87
N ASN A 176 -6.70 0.69 -15.54
CA ASN A 176 -6.20 0.84 -16.90
C ASN A 176 -4.91 1.67 -16.88
N LEU A 177 -3.79 1.03 -17.17
CA LEU A 177 -2.45 1.60 -17.12
C LEU A 177 -1.71 1.35 -18.43
N ASP A 178 -0.90 2.32 -18.84
CA ASP A 178 0.15 2.08 -19.82
C ASP A 178 1.28 1.21 -19.22
N GLU A 179 2.07 0.57 -20.07
CA GLU A 179 3.08 -0.38 -19.61
C GLU A 179 4.28 0.29 -18.91
N LYS A 180 4.67 1.52 -19.29
CA LYS A 180 5.76 2.23 -18.61
C LYS A 180 5.38 2.53 -17.16
N THR A 181 4.17 3.03 -16.93
CA THR A 181 3.62 3.24 -15.58
C THR A 181 3.50 1.93 -14.80
N LEU A 182 3.01 0.85 -15.42
CA LEU A 182 2.95 -0.46 -14.76
C LEU A 182 4.33 -0.95 -14.29
N MET A 183 5.34 -0.86 -15.15
CA MET A 183 6.67 -1.41 -14.90
C MET A 183 7.52 -0.55 -13.95
N GLU A 184 7.45 0.78 -14.05
CA GLU A 184 8.30 1.70 -13.27
C GLU A 184 7.72 2.09 -11.90
N VAL A 185 6.40 1.94 -11.72
CA VAL A 185 5.70 2.32 -10.49
C VAL A 185 5.20 1.08 -9.74
N TYR A 186 4.24 0.37 -10.32
CA TYR A 186 3.46 -0.62 -9.58
C TYR A 186 4.18 -1.96 -9.47
N MET A 187 4.95 -2.36 -10.49
CA MET A 187 5.74 -3.59 -10.49
C MET A 187 6.99 -3.50 -9.60
N LEU A 188 7.65 -2.35 -9.54
CA LEU A 188 8.96 -2.18 -8.91
C LEU A 188 9.05 -2.70 -7.45
N PRO A 189 8.04 -2.49 -6.57
CA PRO A 189 8.02 -3.11 -5.24
C PRO A 189 7.97 -4.64 -5.24
N PHE A 190 7.26 -5.25 -6.20
CA PHE A 190 7.21 -6.70 -6.36
C PHE A 190 8.52 -7.25 -6.92
N GLU A 191 9.17 -6.54 -7.85
CA GLU A 191 10.52 -6.89 -8.33
C GLU A 191 11.51 -7.01 -7.17
N HIS A 192 11.55 -6.00 -6.28
CA HIS A 192 12.36 -6.04 -5.06
C HIS A 192 11.96 -7.16 -4.08
N CYS A 193 10.67 -7.55 -4.02
CA CYS A 193 10.24 -8.71 -3.24
C CYS A 193 10.76 -10.03 -3.85
N ILE A 194 10.76 -10.16 -5.17
CA ILE A 194 11.22 -11.36 -5.88
C ILE A 194 12.74 -11.51 -5.78
N GLU A 195 13.50 -10.42 -5.94
CA GLU A 195 14.94 -10.37 -5.64
C GLU A 195 15.24 -10.63 -4.16
N ALA A 196 14.31 -10.27 -3.26
CA ALA A 196 14.37 -10.64 -1.86
C ALA A 196 14.04 -12.12 -1.58
N GLY A 197 13.64 -12.88 -2.60
CA GLY A 197 13.29 -14.29 -2.50
C GLY A 197 11.91 -14.53 -1.90
N VAL A 198 10.92 -13.66 -2.16
CA VAL A 198 9.51 -13.88 -1.76
C VAL A 198 9.02 -15.26 -2.24
N GLY A 199 8.39 -16.04 -1.35
CA GLY A 199 7.91 -17.38 -1.70
C GLY A 199 6.54 -17.43 -2.40
N ALA A 200 5.71 -16.41 -2.25
CA ALA A 200 4.39 -16.33 -2.86
C ALA A 200 3.98 -14.88 -3.20
N ILE A 201 3.04 -14.74 -4.13
CA ILE A 201 2.37 -13.49 -4.51
C ILE A 201 0.86 -13.74 -4.53
N MET A 202 0.07 -12.83 -3.98
CA MET A 202 -1.40 -12.86 -4.05
C MET A 202 -1.90 -11.87 -5.08
N CYS A 203 -2.62 -12.33 -6.08
CA CYS A 203 -3.25 -11.48 -7.09
C CYS A 203 -4.55 -10.86 -6.59
N GLY A 204 -4.83 -9.62 -7.01
CA GLY A 204 -5.93 -8.79 -6.51
C GLY A 204 -7.31 -9.07 -7.11
N TYR A 205 -8.31 -8.36 -6.59
CA TYR A 205 -9.71 -8.45 -7.01
C TYR A 205 -10.00 -7.78 -8.36
N ASN A 206 -9.27 -6.71 -8.65
CA ASN A 206 -9.50 -5.82 -9.78
C ASN A 206 -9.21 -6.49 -11.13
N LYS A 207 -9.61 -5.81 -12.22
CA LYS A 207 -9.02 -6.07 -13.54
C LYS A 207 -7.82 -5.15 -13.77
N LEU A 208 -6.84 -5.65 -14.50
CA LEU A 208 -5.79 -4.87 -15.14
C LEU A 208 -6.08 -4.88 -16.65
N ASN A 209 -6.25 -3.71 -17.26
CA ASN A 209 -6.51 -3.56 -18.69
C ASN A 209 -7.61 -4.53 -19.21
N GLN A 210 -8.76 -4.53 -18.53
CA GLN A 210 -9.96 -5.37 -18.74
C GLN A 210 -9.86 -6.87 -18.40
N LYS A 211 -8.68 -7.43 -18.16
CA LYS A 211 -8.50 -8.84 -17.75
C LYS A 211 -8.34 -8.91 -16.21
N TYR A 212 -9.01 -9.84 -15.52
CA TYR A 212 -8.92 -9.93 -14.05
C TYR A 212 -7.48 -10.20 -13.60
N SER A 213 -7.05 -9.55 -12.51
CA SER A 213 -5.68 -9.66 -11.96
C SER A 213 -5.26 -11.10 -11.63
N CYS A 214 -6.21 -11.98 -11.31
CA CYS A 214 -5.98 -13.43 -11.09
C CYS A 214 -6.29 -14.33 -12.31
N ALA A 215 -6.74 -13.77 -13.43
CA ALA A 215 -6.95 -14.52 -14.66
C ALA A 215 -5.68 -14.60 -15.51
N ASP A 216 -5.68 -15.47 -16.52
CA ASP A 216 -4.65 -15.48 -17.56
C ASP A 216 -4.57 -14.12 -18.25
N HIS A 217 -3.42 -13.47 -18.13
CA HIS A 217 -3.04 -12.30 -18.92
C HIS A 217 -1.54 -12.04 -18.79
N GLU A 218 -1.06 -11.06 -19.55
CA GLU A 218 0.36 -10.74 -19.68
C GLU A 218 1.07 -10.46 -18.35
N SER A 219 0.43 -9.81 -17.37
CA SER A 219 1.12 -9.51 -16.10
C SER A 219 1.53 -10.78 -15.35
N ILE A 220 0.75 -11.85 -15.40
CA ILE A 220 1.12 -13.13 -14.78
C ILE A 220 2.10 -13.89 -15.67
N ASN A 221 1.75 -14.11 -16.94
CA ASN A 221 2.48 -15.11 -17.76
C ASN A 221 3.68 -14.55 -18.51
N ARG A 222 3.63 -13.28 -18.96
CA ARG A 222 4.79 -12.60 -19.56
C ARG A 222 5.65 -11.95 -18.47
N ILE A 223 5.08 -11.04 -17.70
CA ILE A 223 5.87 -10.21 -16.77
C ILE A 223 6.32 -11.02 -15.54
N LEU A 224 5.38 -11.60 -14.79
CA LEU A 224 5.70 -12.22 -13.50
C LEU A 224 6.42 -13.56 -13.62
N ARG A 225 5.91 -14.48 -14.46
CA ARG A 225 6.52 -15.80 -14.69
C ARG A 225 7.63 -15.80 -15.74
N GLY A 226 7.64 -14.84 -16.66
CA GLY A 226 8.62 -14.77 -17.74
C GLY A 226 9.92 -14.07 -17.31
N PRO A 227 10.79 -13.75 -18.28
CA PRO A 227 12.15 -13.29 -18.01
C PRO A 227 12.24 -11.91 -17.35
N GLU A 228 11.17 -11.11 -17.38
CA GLU A 228 11.14 -9.79 -16.73
C GLU A 228 11.29 -9.88 -15.21
N LEU A 229 10.67 -10.88 -14.54
CA LEU A 229 10.73 -11.06 -13.08
C LEU A 229 11.18 -12.46 -12.61
N ASP A 230 11.13 -13.49 -13.44
CA ASP A 230 11.53 -14.88 -13.12
C ASP A 230 10.92 -15.43 -11.79
N PHE A 231 9.62 -15.21 -11.58
CA PHE A 231 8.98 -15.64 -10.34
C PHE A 231 8.74 -17.16 -10.30
N ARG A 232 9.40 -17.85 -9.37
CA ARG A 232 9.28 -19.31 -9.14
C ARG A 232 8.33 -19.74 -8.02
N GLY A 233 7.89 -18.80 -7.19
CA GLY A 233 7.02 -19.09 -6.05
C GLY A 233 5.57 -19.41 -6.44
N ILE A 234 4.72 -19.45 -5.41
CA ILE A 234 3.26 -19.63 -5.54
C ILE A 234 2.61 -18.32 -5.98
N ILE A 235 1.84 -18.33 -7.06
CA ILE A 235 0.82 -17.29 -7.29
C ILE A 235 -0.48 -17.78 -6.65
N MET A 236 -1.07 -17.04 -5.72
CA MET A 236 -2.36 -17.38 -5.12
C MET A 236 -3.42 -16.33 -5.44
N THR A 237 -4.69 -16.73 -5.46
CA THR A 237 -5.79 -15.76 -5.57
C THR A 237 -5.95 -14.98 -4.27
N ASP A 238 -6.48 -13.75 -4.32
CA ASP A 238 -7.23 -13.25 -3.17
C ASP A 238 -8.44 -14.17 -2.87
N TRP A 239 -9.06 -14.03 -1.70
CA TRP A 239 -10.27 -14.77 -1.39
C TRP A 239 -11.37 -14.41 -2.41
N TYR A 240 -12.05 -15.41 -2.98
CA TYR A 240 -13.07 -15.23 -4.04
C TYR A 240 -12.59 -14.64 -5.38
N ALA A 241 -11.33 -14.20 -5.52
CA ALA A 241 -10.77 -13.65 -6.76
C ALA A 241 -10.39 -14.72 -7.80
N GLN A 242 -11.07 -15.87 -7.81
CA GLN A 242 -10.77 -16.97 -8.73
C GLN A 242 -11.59 -16.86 -10.02
N TYR A 243 -10.90 -16.52 -11.12
CA TYR A 243 -11.50 -16.29 -12.45
C TYR A 243 -10.98 -17.24 -13.54
N SER A 244 -9.81 -17.87 -13.37
CA SER A 244 -9.28 -18.89 -14.31
C SER A 244 -8.25 -19.79 -13.65
N PHE A 245 -8.04 -21.00 -14.16
CA PHE A 245 -6.94 -21.89 -13.71
C PHE A 245 -5.59 -21.66 -14.43
N LYS A 246 -5.52 -20.67 -15.32
CA LYS A 246 -4.31 -20.34 -16.09
C LYS A 246 -3.45 -19.27 -15.40
N GLY A 247 -4.09 -18.38 -14.64
CA GLY A 247 -3.44 -17.39 -13.77
C GLY A 247 -2.84 -18.01 -12.50
N ALA A 248 -3.58 -18.02 -11.38
CA ALA A 248 -3.08 -18.48 -10.08
C ALA A 248 -2.74 -19.99 -10.01
N ASP A 249 -1.83 -20.34 -9.10
CA ASP A 249 -1.37 -21.69 -8.74
C ASP A 249 -2.11 -22.29 -7.53
N LEU A 250 -2.38 -21.46 -6.51
CA LEU A 250 -3.13 -21.83 -5.32
C LEU A 250 -4.44 -21.05 -5.23
N ILE A 251 -5.56 -21.77 -5.18
CA ILE A 251 -6.90 -21.17 -5.15
C ILE A 251 -7.34 -21.02 -3.69
N MET A 252 -7.50 -19.77 -3.24
CA MET A 252 -7.93 -19.49 -1.86
C MET A 252 -9.38 -19.93 -1.62
N PRO A 253 -9.70 -20.47 -0.43
CA PRO A 253 -11.00 -21.04 -0.17
C PRO A 253 -12.09 -19.98 -0.08
N GLY A 254 -13.09 -20.08 -0.95
CA GLY A 254 -14.36 -19.37 -0.75
C GLY A 254 -15.21 -20.04 0.34
N ILE A 255 -16.22 -19.32 0.82
CA ILE A 255 -17.42 -19.94 1.37
C ILE A 255 -18.06 -20.78 0.25
N TYR A 256 -18.00 -22.10 0.38
CA TYR A 256 -18.84 -23.07 -0.33
C TYR A 256 -19.95 -23.53 0.64
N PRO A 257 -21.04 -22.77 0.82
CA PRO A 257 -22.13 -23.19 1.67
C PRO A 257 -23.02 -24.19 0.91
N LEU A 258 -23.92 -24.87 1.63
CA LEU A 258 -25.05 -25.68 1.12
C LEU A 258 -24.85 -27.19 0.81
N LEU A 259 -23.73 -27.84 1.16
CA LEU A 259 -23.68 -29.33 1.15
C LEU A 259 -23.13 -29.94 2.46
N PRO A 260 -23.91 -30.77 3.19
CA PRO A 260 -23.53 -31.32 4.49
C PRO A 260 -22.75 -32.64 4.37
N ALA A 261 -21.51 -32.60 3.89
CA ALA A 261 -20.56 -33.71 3.93
C ALA A 261 -19.10 -33.22 3.85
N PRO A 262 -18.10 -33.92 4.41
CA PRO A 262 -16.69 -33.62 4.14
C PRO A 262 -16.33 -33.96 2.69
N TRP A 263 -15.87 -32.94 1.96
CA TRP A 263 -15.85 -32.92 0.48
C TRP A 263 -14.95 -34.01 -0.12
N TRP A 264 -13.82 -34.27 0.54
CA TRP A 264 -12.85 -35.30 0.19
C TRP A 264 -13.39 -36.74 0.27
N LYS A 265 -14.50 -36.99 1.00
CA LYS A 265 -15.14 -38.32 1.05
C LYS A 265 -16.07 -38.61 -0.13
N LEU A 266 -16.34 -37.64 -1.01
CA LEU A 266 -17.14 -37.80 -2.22
C LEU A 266 -16.29 -37.85 -3.52
N GLY A 267 -14.96 -38.01 -3.37
CA GLY A 267 -13.95 -37.86 -4.42
C GLY A 267 -14.06 -38.75 -5.66
N ASN A 268 -14.97 -39.72 -5.73
CA ASN A 268 -15.21 -40.55 -6.92
C ASN A 268 -16.48 -40.20 -7.72
N LEU A 269 -17.40 -39.41 -7.14
CA LEU A 269 -18.65 -39.01 -7.81
C LEU A 269 -18.65 -37.50 -8.13
N LEU A 270 -18.05 -36.67 -7.27
CA LEU A 270 -17.97 -35.22 -7.48
C LEU A 270 -16.72 -34.77 -8.28
N SER A 271 -15.66 -35.57 -8.38
CA SER A 271 -14.54 -35.32 -9.31
C SER A 271 -14.95 -35.43 -10.79
N ARG A 272 -16.10 -36.08 -11.05
CA ARG A 272 -16.67 -36.27 -12.39
C ARG A 272 -17.93 -35.44 -12.64
N ILE A 273 -18.44 -34.75 -11.61
CA ILE A 273 -19.40 -33.67 -11.76
C ILE A 273 -18.56 -32.41 -11.99
N PRO A 274 -18.69 -31.72 -13.13
CA PRO A 274 -18.04 -30.43 -13.29
C PRO A 274 -18.42 -29.54 -12.11
N LEU A 275 -17.42 -28.79 -11.62
CA LEU A 275 -17.50 -27.33 -11.55
C LEU A 275 -18.94 -26.81 -11.75
N LEU A 276 -19.58 -26.24 -10.72
CA LEU A 276 -20.98 -25.77 -10.76
C LEU A 276 -21.18 -24.55 -11.68
N GLY A 277 -20.83 -24.70 -12.95
CA GLY A 277 -20.95 -23.77 -14.07
C GLY A 277 -20.29 -22.41 -13.90
N SER A 278 -19.61 -22.15 -12.77
CA SER A 278 -19.44 -20.79 -12.27
C SER A 278 -18.29 -20.68 -11.26
N SER A 279 -17.44 -19.65 -11.42
CA SER A 279 -16.87 -18.93 -10.27
C SER A 279 -17.99 -18.30 -9.44
N TRP A 280 -17.71 -17.64 -8.31
CA TRP A 280 -18.76 -16.87 -7.59
C TRP A 280 -19.51 -15.88 -8.51
N TRP A 281 -18.84 -15.45 -9.58
CA TRP A 281 -19.31 -14.50 -10.60
C TRP A 281 -19.94 -15.15 -11.85
N GLY A 282 -20.32 -16.43 -11.80
CA GLY A 282 -21.11 -17.07 -12.87
C GLY A 282 -20.32 -17.62 -14.07
N GLN A 283 -18.98 -17.63 -14.03
CA GLN A 283 -18.16 -18.01 -15.19
C GLN A 283 -17.84 -19.52 -15.24
N PRO A 284 -18.19 -20.25 -16.31
CA PRO A 284 -17.88 -21.67 -16.42
C PRO A 284 -16.38 -21.90 -16.47
N PHE A 285 -15.89 -22.58 -15.44
CA PHE A 285 -14.50 -22.98 -15.34
C PHE A 285 -14.10 -23.90 -16.49
N GLU A 286 -12.98 -23.57 -17.14
CA GLU A 286 -12.31 -24.46 -18.09
C GLU A 286 -11.72 -25.69 -17.37
N GLN A 287 -11.59 -26.82 -18.08
CA GLN A 287 -10.81 -27.95 -17.58
C GLN A 287 -9.33 -27.55 -17.49
N ILE A 288 -8.66 -27.92 -16.40
CA ILE A 288 -7.22 -27.67 -16.22
C ILE A 288 -6.44 -28.67 -17.08
N PRO A 289 -5.59 -28.24 -18.03
CA PRO A 289 -4.69 -29.15 -18.73
C PRO A 289 -3.72 -29.81 -17.75
N GLU A 290 -3.39 -31.08 -17.93
CA GLU A 290 -2.54 -31.84 -17.01
C GLU A 290 -1.18 -31.16 -16.77
N ALA A 291 -0.52 -30.67 -17.83
CA ALA A 291 0.74 -29.94 -17.72
C ALA A 291 0.64 -28.65 -16.88
N ARG A 292 -0.53 -27.99 -16.86
CA ARG A 292 -0.77 -26.80 -16.02
C ARG A 292 -1.04 -27.22 -14.57
N LEU A 293 -1.81 -28.28 -14.33
CA LEU A 293 -2.02 -28.83 -13.00
C LEU A 293 -0.69 -29.26 -12.35
N ASP A 294 0.21 -29.86 -13.14
CA ASP A 294 1.54 -30.26 -12.71
C ASP A 294 2.41 -29.04 -12.37
N GLU A 295 2.37 -27.98 -13.17
CA GLU A 295 3.08 -26.72 -12.87
C GLU A 295 2.64 -26.10 -11.53
N MET A 296 1.33 -26.04 -11.27
CA MET A 296 0.79 -25.53 -10.01
C MET A 296 1.33 -26.30 -8.80
N VAL A 297 1.24 -27.63 -8.86
CA VAL A 297 1.70 -28.53 -7.79
C VAL A 297 3.20 -28.39 -7.58
N VAL A 298 3.99 -28.32 -8.65
CA VAL A 298 5.44 -28.12 -8.56
C VAL A 298 5.76 -26.79 -7.90
N ARG A 299 5.12 -25.67 -8.27
CA ARG A 299 5.35 -24.36 -7.62
C ARG A 299 5.04 -24.38 -6.12
N ILE A 300 3.93 -25.02 -5.72
CA ILE A 300 3.54 -25.16 -4.31
C ILE A 300 4.58 -25.98 -3.54
N LEU A 301 4.93 -27.16 -4.04
CA LEU A 301 5.91 -28.05 -3.39
C LEU A 301 7.32 -27.44 -3.37
N SER A 302 7.76 -26.83 -4.47
CA SER A 302 9.04 -26.08 -4.54
C SER A 302 9.11 -25.05 -3.44
N THR A 303 8.06 -24.26 -3.25
CA THR A 303 8.01 -23.22 -2.22
C THR A 303 8.05 -23.83 -0.83
N MET A 304 7.27 -24.88 -0.56
CA MET A 304 7.32 -25.57 0.73
C MET A 304 8.69 -26.18 1.04
N TYR A 305 9.39 -26.71 0.04
CA TYR A 305 10.76 -27.24 0.20
C TYR A 305 11.81 -26.13 0.31
N GLN A 306 11.64 -25.00 -0.37
CA GLN A 306 12.54 -23.84 -0.28
C GLN A 306 12.61 -23.28 1.15
N PHE A 307 11.48 -23.33 1.88
CA PHE A 307 11.36 -22.78 3.24
C PHE A 307 11.26 -23.86 4.35
N GLY A 308 11.44 -25.14 4.01
CA GLY A 308 11.50 -26.24 5.00
C GLY A 308 10.17 -26.59 5.70
N GLN A 309 9.03 -26.23 5.09
CA GLN A 309 7.68 -26.39 5.65
C GLN A 309 7.29 -27.85 5.91
N ASN A 310 7.79 -28.80 5.11
CA ASN A 310 7.52 -30.23 5.31
C ASN A 310 8.38 -30.88 6.40
N ASP A 311 9.42 -30.20 6.90
CA ASP A 311 10.43 -30.79 7.76
C ASP A 311 10.19 -30.48 9.26
N LYS A 312 10.87 -29.46 9.82
CA LYS A 312 10.78 -29.10 11.26
C LYS A 312 9.81 -27.96 11.54
N PHE A 313 8.76 -27.81 10.73
CA PHE A 313 7.81 -26.72 10.88
C PHE A 313 6.77 -27.03 11.97
N PRO A 314 6.40 -26.06 12.85
CA PRO A 314 5.42 -26.29 13.90
C PRO A 314 4.03 -26.65 13.35
N LYS A 315 3.28 -27.46 14.12
CA LYS A 315 1.86 -27.70 13.85
C LYS A 315 1.03 -26.49 14.28
N VAL A 316 -0.04 -26.21 13.55
CA VAL A 316 -0.98 -25.13 13.88
C VAL A 316 -1.53 -25.31 15.30
N GLY A 317 -1.34 -24.29 16.14
CA GLY A 317 -1.66 -24.31 17.57
C GLY A 317 -2.91 -23.51 17.98
N PHE A 318 -3.69 -23.00 17.03
CA PHE A 318 -4.85 -22.13 17.22
C PHE A 318 -6.03 -22.54 16.32
N ASN A 319 -7.19 -21.92 16.48
CA ASN A 319 -8.32 -22.02 15.55
C ASN A 319 -9.13 -20.70 15.48
N SER A 320 -9.01 -19.96 14.37
CA SER A 320 -9.65 -18.65 14.17
C SER A 320 -11.18 -18.65 14.19
N PHE A 321 -11.83 -19.82 14.19
CA PHE A 321 -13.29 -19.96 14.19
C PHE A 321 -13.84 -20.54 15.49
N LYS A 322 -12.98 -21.07 16.38
CA LYS A 322 -13.37 -21.79 17.60
C LYS A 322 -12.74 -21.25 18.87
N ASP A 323 -11.62 -20.55 18.78
CA ASP A 323 -11.00 -19.92 19.94
C ASP A 323 -11.81 -18.67 20.29
N VAL A 324 -12.84 -18.86 21.13
CA VAL A 324 -13.82 -17.82 21.46
C VAL A 324 -13.13 -16.71 22.25
N ARG A 325 -12.84 -15.61 21.55
CA ARG A 325 -12.38 -14.30 22.05
C ARG A 325 -13.04 -13.93 23.39
N PRO A 326 -12.36 -14.02 24.54
CA PRO A 326 -12.92 -13.57 25.79
C PRO A 326 -12.70 -12.05 25.88
N LYS A 327 -13.78 -11.27 25.73
CA LYS A 327 -13.71 -9.79 25.69
C LYS A 327 -13.12 -9.24 26.99
N ASN A 328 -12.10 -8.38 26.88
CA ASN A 328 -11.35 -7.79 28.00
C ASN A 328 -10.64 -8.78 28.94
N GLU A 329 -10.51 -10.06 28.57
CA GLU A 329 -9.84 -11.10 29.36
C GLU A 329 -8.53 -11.52 28.69
N TYR A 330 -7.41 -11.10 29.27
CA TYR A 330 -6.07 -11.33 28.72
C TYR A 330 -5.34 -12.40 29.54
N ASN A 331 -5.15 -13.57 28.94
CA ASN A 331 -4.20 -14.54 29.49
C ASN A 331 -2.79 -14.04 29.21
N TYR A 332 -2.01 -13.81 30.27
CA TYR A 332 -0.62 -13.33 30.21
C TYR A 332 0.32 -14.37 29.56
N ASP A 333 0.32 -14.39 28.23
CA ASP A 333 1.28 -15.12 27.41
C ASP A 333 2.65 -14.42 27.39
N TYR A 334 3.70 -15.16 27.09
CA TYR A 334 5.07 -14.64 26.98
C TYR A 334 5.36 -14.05 25.59
N ARG A 335 4.60 -14.47 24.56
CA ARG A 335 4.87 -14.16 23.15
C ARG A 335 4.80 -12.66 22.84
N PHE A 336 3.65 -12.02 23.09
CA PHE A 336 3.48 -10.58 22.82
C PHE A 336 4.41 -9.68 23.66
N LYS A 337 4.84 -10.10 24.86
CA LYS A 337 5.76 -9.33 25.70
C LYS A 337 7.14 -9.14 25.06
N ARG A 338 7.61 -10.14 24.30
CA ARG A 338 8.89 -10.09 23.59
C ARG A 338 8.85 -9.06 22.46
N ASN A 339 7.76 -9.00 21.71
CA ASN A 339 7.66 -8.21 20.49
C ASN A 339 7.11 -6.79 20.72
N ALA A 340 6.48 -6.53 21.88
CA ALA A 340 6.08 -5.19 22.31
C ALA A 340 7.23 -4.16 22.25
N GLU A 341 8.47 -4.55 22.58
CA GLU A 341 9.63 -3.65 22.49
C GLU A 341 9.92 -3.23 21.04
N VAL A 342 9.82 -4.16 20.08
CA VAL A 342 10.00 -3.87 18.65
C VAL A 342 8.84 -3.02 18.13
N ALA A 343 7.60 -3.30 18.55
CA ALA A 343 6.43 -2.50 18.23
C ALA A 343 6.59 -1.04 18.71
N ARG A 344 7.02 -0.83 19.96
CA ARG A 344 7.29 0.51 20.52
C ARG A 344 8.43 1.23 19.79
N LYS A 345 9.53 0.54 19.48
CA LYS A 345 10.66 1.12 18.71
C LYS A 345 10.22 1.59 17.33
N VAL A 346 9.46 0.77 16.60
CA VAL A 346 8.91 1.13 15.28
C VAL A 346 7.95 2.29 15.40
N ALA A 347 7.01 2.26 16.35
CA ALA A 347 6.10 3.37 16.59
C ALA A 347 6.87 4.68 16.87
N ALA A 348 7.81 4.69 17.81
CA ALA A 348 8.59 5.89 18.14
C ALA A 348 9.46 6.38 16.97
N ALA A 349 10.12 5.48 16.25
CA ALA A 349 10.92 5.80 15.08
C ALA A 349 10.11 6.26 13.86
N SER A 350 8.80 5.99 13.84
CA SER A 350 7.86 6.38 12.77
C SER A 350 7.14 7.70 13.01
N ILE A 351 7.12 8.22 14.25
CA ILE A 351 6.48 9.49 14.57
C ILE A 351 7.20 10.63 13.86
N VAL A 352 6.42 11.43 13.12
CA VAL A 352 6.90 12.55 12.31
C VAL A 352 6.42 13.85 12.92
N ILE A 353 7.33 14.65 13.47
CA ILE A 353 7.02 16.04 13.80
C ILE A 353 7.13 16.84 12.51
N ILE A 354 6.05 17.51 12.09
CA ILE A 354 6.00 18.32 10.86
C ILE A 354 6.01 19.82 11.15
N ARG A 355 5.78 20.22 12.41
CA ARG A 355 5.92 21.60 12.90
C ARG A 355 6.34 21.61 14.37
N ASN A 356 7.26 22.47 14.76
CA ASN A 356 7.74 22.65 16.15
C ASN A 356 8.29 24.08 16.37
N GLU A 357 7.40 25.03 16.58
CA GLU A 357 7.71 26.45 16.80
C GLU A 357 8.19 26.71 18.22
N GLY A 358 9.12 27.65 18.37
CA GLY A 358 9.60 28.12 19.68
C GLY A 358 10.28 27.06 20.56
N GLY A 359 10.57 25.86 20.03
CA GLY A 359 11.12 24.74 20.79
C GLY A 359 10.13 24.18 21.82
N VAL A 360 8.83 24.18 21.54
CA VAL A 360 7.81 23.66 22.47
C VAL A 360 7.95 22.15 22.70
N LEU A 361 8.40 21.40 21.69
CA LEU A 361 8.80 20.01 21.82
C LEU A 361 10.34 19.88 21.82
N PRO A 362 10.94 19.03 22.69
CA PRO A 362 10.26 18.17 23.66
C PRO A 362 9.66 18.92 24.85
N LEU A 363 8.51 18.46 25.33
CA LEU A 363 7.88 18.93 26.56
C LEU A 363 8.82 18.67 27.74
N LYS A 364 9.05 19.72 28.53
CA LYS A 364 9.85 19.61 29.73
C LYS A 364 9.17 18.75 30.78
N ASN A 365 9.83 17.68 31.21
CA ASN A 365 9.37 16.80 32.28
C ASN A 365 9.65 17.39 33.68
N GLU A 366 9.23 18.64 33.88
CA GLU A 366 9.43 19.47 35.09
C GLU A 366 8.18 19.48 35.98
N GLN A 367 8.36 19.54 37.30
CA GLN A 367 7.27 19.44 38.27
C GLN A 367 6.29 20.63 38.16
N GLY A 368 5.01 20.31 37.96
CA GLY A 368 3.92 21.28 37.94
C GLY A 368 3.46 21.71 36.54
N LEU A 369 4.05 21.18 35.47
CA LEU A 369 3.56 21.40 34.11
C LEU A 369 2.11 20.88 33.97
N LYS A 370 1.18 21.76 33.58
CA LYS A 370 -0.20 21.40 33.29
C LYS A 370 -0.38 21.11 31.81
N VAL A 371 -0.83 19.91 31.49
CA VAL A 371 -1.06 19.43 30.13
C VAL A 371 -2.53 19.16 29.94
N ALA A 372 -3.20 19.92 29.06
CA ALA A 372 -4.52 19.55 28.58
C ALA A 372 -4.37 18.46 27.52
N ILE A 373 -5.14 17.38 27.64
CA ILE A 373 -5.25 16.29 26.67
C ILE A 373 -6.70 16.28 26.19
N VAL A 374 -6.90 16.69 24.94
CA VAL A 374 -8.22 16.98 24.38
C VAL A 374 -8.43 16.16 23.12
N GLY A 375 -9.64 15.63 22.94
CA GLY A 375 -10.04 14.85 21.77
C GLY A 375 -10.27 13.37 22.07
N GLU A 376 -11.24 12.78 21.37
CA GLU A 376 -11.61 11.36 21.49
C GLU A 376 -10.43 10.42 21.20
N ASP A 377 -9.61 10.78 20.22
CA ASP A 377 -8.42 10.03 19.81
C ASP A 377 -7.32 9.93 20.89
N ALA A 378 -7.43 10.69 22.00
CA ALA A 378 -6.50 10.60 23.11
C ALA A 378 -6.73 9.42 24.06
N ARG A 379 -7.94 8.83 24.08
CA ARG A 379 -8.37 7.80 25.06
C ARG A 379 -8.40 6.40 24.46
N ALA A 380 -8.44 5.38 25.31
CA ALA A 380 -8.70 4.02 24.88
C ALA A 380 -10.13 3.87 24.28
N PRO A 381 -10.36 2.87 23.39
CA PRO A 381 -11.72 2.44 23.03
C PRO A 381 -12.51 2.03 24.28
N ARG A 382 -13.84 2.17 24.25
CA ARG A 382 -14.71 1.82 25.39
C ARG A 382 -14.67 0.33 25.70
N VAL A 383 -14.49 -0.51 24.67
CA VAL A 383 -14.31 -1.96 24.77
C VAL A 383 -13.27 -2.39 23.72
N LEU A 384 -12.16 -2.98 24.15
CA LEU A 384 -11.09 -3.39 23.23
C LEU A 384 -11.52 -4.60 22.41
N ASN A 385 -11.18 -4.61 21.11
CA ASN A 385 -11.57 -5.65 20.14
C ASN A 385 -13.10 -5.93 20.11
N GLU A 386 -13.93 -4.92 20.37
CA GLU A 386 -15.39 -5.10 20.34
C GLU A 386 -15.91 -5.41 18.93
N PHE A 387 -15.37 -4.69 17.94
CA PHE A 387 -15.79 -4.74 16.55
C PHE A 387 -14.90 -5.72 15.78
N GLU A 388 -15.55 -6.63 15.05
CA GLU A 388 -14.83 -7.54 14.16
C GLU A 388 -14.05 -6.74 13.10
N LEU A 389 -12.88 -7.25 12.70
CA LEU A 389 -12.00 -6.57 11.73
C LEU A 389 -11.53 -5.17 12.18
N GLN A 390 -11.66 -4.85 13.48
CA GLN A 390 -11.48 -3.50 14.03
C GLN A 390 -12.35 -2.43 13.32
N ALA A 391 -13.50 -2.81 12.74
CA ALA A 391 -14.37 -1.94 11.95
C ALA A 391 -15.13 -0.88 12.79
N ASN A 392 -14.38 0.12 13.28
CA ASN A 392 -14.85 1.21 14.13
C ASN A 392 -13.85 2.38 14.13
N ASN A 393 -14.16 3.45 14.86
CA ASN A 393 -13.26 4.57 15.11
C ASN A 393 -13.37 5.07 16.58
N ASP A 394 -13.65 4.18 17.54
CA ASP A 394 -13.93 4.54 18.94
C ASP A 394 -12.64 4.78 19.73
N GLY A 395 -12.37 6.04 20.11
CA GLY A 395 -11.14 6.40 20.83
C GLY A 395 -9.91 6.49 19.91
N THR A 396 -8.74 6.13 20.44
CA THR A 396 -7.44 6.27 19.76
C THR A 396 -7.29 5.32 18.56
N LEU A 397 -6.88 5.87 17.42
CA LEU A 397 -6.70 5.12 16.19
C LEU A 397 -5.28 4.53 16.10
N ALA A 398 -5.15 3.22 16.26
CA ALA A 398 -3.85 2.53 16.12
C ALA A 398 -3.81 1.38 15.08
N GLN A 399 -4.93 1.10 14.41
CA GLN A 399 -5.04 0.25 13.20
C GLN A 399 -6.15 0.80 12.30
N GLY A 400 -6.08 0.54 10.99
CA GLY A 400 -7.27 0.64 10.11
C GLY A 400 -8.22 -0.57 10.32
N TRP A 401 -9.23 -0.73 9.46
CA TRP A 401 -10.12 -1.91 9.51
C TRP A 401 -9.95 -2.88 8.33
N GLY A 402 -10.38 -4.13 8.51
CA GLY A 402 -10.46 -5.14 7.44
C GLY A 402 -9.70 -6.44 7.72
N SER A 403 -9.29 -7.14 6.66
CA SER A 403 -8.41 -8.32 6.76
C SER A 403 -7.00 -7.98 7.23
N GLY A 404 -6.57 -6.73 7.04
CA GLY A 404 -5.25 -6.23 7.41
C GLY A 404 -5.00 -6.03 8.91
N THR A 405 -5.85 -6.53 9.81
CA THR A 405 -5.83 -6.21 11.25
C THR A 405 -5.41 -7.38 12.15
N ALA A 406 -4.97 -7.08 13.38
CA ALA A 406 -4.72 -8.06 14.44
C ALA A 406 -5.47 -7.67 15.73
N ASP A 407 -5.88 -8.65 16.54
CA ASP A 407 -6.54 -8.35 17.81
C ASP A 407 -5.51 -7.81 18.82
N TYR A 408 -5.82 -6.68 19.47
CA TYR A 408 -4.92 -6.07 20.45
C TYR A 408 -4.81 -6.95 21.72
N PRO A 409 -3.61 -7.33 22.19
CA PRO A 409 -3.43 -7.95 23.51
C PRO A 409 -3.57 -6.92 24.64
N TYR A 410 -3.39 -5.64 24.30
CA TYR A 410 -3.72 -4.44 25.04
C TYR A 410 -3.55 -3.26 24.07
N LEU A 411 -3.99 -2.07 24.45
CA LEU A 411 -3.68 -0.83 23.73
C LEU A 411 -3.39 0.27 24.76
N ILE A 412 -2.18 0.81 24.74
CA ILE A 412 -1.81 1.95 25.58
C ILE A 412 -2.25 3.21 24.84
N SER A 413 -3.29 3.88 25.33
CA SER A 413 -3.77 5.11 24.70
C SER A 413 -2.83 6.30 24.96
N PRO A 414 -2.89 7.37 24.15
CA PRO A 414 -2.08 8.57 24.38
C PRO A 414 -2.18 9.13 25.80
N VAL A 415 -3.38 9.23 26.38
CA VAL A 415 -3.53 9.68 27.78
C VAL A 415 -2.88 8.73 28.77
N ASP A 416 -2.96 7.41 28.58
CA ASP A 416 -2.30 6.44 29.47
C ASP A 416 -0.77 6.54 29.36
N GLY A 417 -0.26 6.72 28.14
CA GLY A 417 1.17 6.89 27.87
C GLY A 417 1.74 8.16 28.50
N ILE A 418 1.04 9.28 28.36
CA ILE A 418 1.45 10.58 28.90
C ILE A 418 1.28 10.61 30.43
N SER A 419 0.19 10.06 30.96
CA SER A 419 -0.08 10.05 32.42
C SER A 419 0.93 9.22 33.22
N LYS A 420 1.63 8.25 32.59
CA LYS A 420 2.77 7.53 33.20
C LYS A 420 3.95 8.42 33.60
N ARG A 421 3.99 9.70 33.19
CA ARG A 421 4.94 10.69 33.71
C ARG A 421 4.71 11.00 35.21
N GLY A 422 3.54 10.67 35.75
CA GLY A 422 3.20 10.77 37.18
C GLY A 422 3.21 12.21 37.69
N ASP A 423 3.46 12.38 39.00
CA ASP A 423 3.39 13.65 39.75
C ASP A 423 4.26 14.81 39.21
N LYS A 424 5.06 14.57 38.18
CA LYS A 424 5.77 15.61 37.43
C LYS A 424 4.79 16.50 36.66
N ILE A 425 3.75 15.93 36.05
CA ILE A 425 2.77 16.68 35.25
C ILE A 425 1.37 16.60 35.87
N SER A 426 0.56 17.61 35.63
CA SER A 426 -0.88 17.60 35.93
C SER A 426 -1.66 17.48 34.63
N VAL A 427 -2.39 16.38 34.45
CA VAL A 427 -3.18 16.13 33.23
C VAL A 427 -4.61 16.62 33.43
N LEU A 428 -5.11 17.42 32.50
CA LEU A 428 -6.51 17.84 32.39
C LEU A 428 -7.11 17.22 31.12
N THR A 429 -8.30 16.63 31.16
CA THR A 429 -8.82 15.82 30.04
C THR A 429 -10.19 16.27 29.55
N SER A 430 -10.40 16.30 28.23
CA SER A 430 -11.73 16.34 27.62
C SER A 430 -11.78 15.49 26.34
N PHE A 431 -12.48 14.35 26.38
CA PHE A 431 -12.47 13.36 25.29
C PHE A 431 -13.72 13.37 24.40
N ASP A 432 -14.72 14.21 24.68
CA ASP A 432 -15.89 14.36 23.82
C ASP A 432 -15.67 15.55 22.88
N ASN A 433 -15.41 15.27 21.60
CA ASN A 433 -15.20 16.29 20.57
C ASN A 433 -16.39 17.27 20.43
N LYS A 434 -17.60 16.88 20.86
CA LYS A 434 -18.80 17.73 20.82
C LYS A 434 -18.90 18.63 22.05
N ASN A 435 -18.20 18.33 23.14
CA ASN A 435 -18.15 19.16 24.33
C ASN A 435 -17.00 20.18 24.26
N ILE A 436 -17.13 21.11 23.31
CA ILE A 436 -16.18 22.21 23.08
C ILE A 436 -15.96 23.05 24.35
N THR A 437 -16.99 23.24 25.19
CA THR A 437 -16.88 23.97 26.46
C THR A 437 -15.85 23.31 27.40
N ALA A 438 -15.98 22.00 27.65
CA ALA A 438 -15.03 21.29 28.51
C ALA A 438 -13.61 21.22 27.92
N ALA A 439 -13.49 21.14 26.59
CA ALA A 439 -12.21 21.23 25.89
C ALA A 439 -11.53 22.59 26.09
N VAL A 440 -12.28 23.68 25.94
CA VAL A 440 -11.82 25.06 26.17
C VAL A 440 -11.47 25.31 27.63
N GLU A 441 -12.26 24.81 28.59
CA GLU A 441 -11.98 24.90 30.03
C GLU A 441 -10.66 24.20 30.38
N ALA A 442 -10.47 22.95 29.92
CA ALA A 442 -9.22 22.20 30.14
C ALA A 442 -8.02 22.92 29.50
N ALA A 443 -8.15 23.37 28.26
CA ALA A 443 -7.10 24.07 27.54
C ALA A 443 -6.72 25.43 28.16
N THR A 444 -7.70 26.17 28.70
CA THR A 444 -7.47 27.46 29.38
C THR A 444 -6.73 27.29 30.71
N ALA A 445 -6.95 26.17 31.39
CA ALA A 445 -6.32 25.87 32.68
C ALA A 445 -4.92 25.22 32.57
N ALA A 446 -4.45 24.92 31.35
CA ALA A 446 -3.19 24.23 31.08
C ALA A 446 -2.10 25.16 30.49
N ASP A 447 -0.84 24.80 30.72
CA ASP A 447 0.33 25.49 30.16
C ASP A 447 0.57 25.12 28.68
N VAL A 448 0.12 23.93 28.29
CA VAL A 448 0.21 23.35 26.94
C VAL A 448 -1.03 22.51 26.67
N ALA A 449 -1.56 22.55 25.45
CA ALA A 449 -2.71 21.76 25.04
C ALA A 449 -2.32 20.78 23.93
N LEU A 450 -2.51 19.48 24.18
CA LEU A 450 -2.36 18.41 23.21
C LEU A 450 -3.75 18.05 22.68
N VAL A 451 -4.01 18.34 21.41
CA VAL A 451 -5.28 18.01 20.74
C VAL A 451 -5.07 16.80 19.85
N PHE A 452 -5.85 15.76 20.08
CA PHE A 452 -5.79 14.48 19.39
C PHE A 452 -6.92 14.37 18.38
N ALA A 453 -6.56 14.01 17.16
CA ALA A 453 -7.48 13.87 16.04
C ALA A 453 -7.08 12.69 15.16
N ASN A 454 -8.06 12.07 14.51
CA ASN A 454 -7.79 10.97 13.60
C ASN A 454 -8.59 11.04 12.30
N ALA A 455 -8.18 10.24 11.33
CA ALA A 455 -8.97 9.93 10.14
C ALA A 455 -8.66 8.50 9.70
N ASN A 456 -9.69 7.66 9.64
CA ASN A 456 -9.59 6.21 9.46
C ASN A 456 -9.99 5.77 8.03
N SER A 457 -9.62 4.56 7.65
CA SER A 457 -10.05 3.84 6.45
C SER A 457 -9.81 2.34 6.62
N GLY A 458 -10.23 1.54 5.65
CA GLY A 458 -9.95 0.11 5.67
C GLY A 458 -10.45 -0.61 4.43
N GLU A 459 -10.81 -1.87 4.61
CA GLU A 459 -11.28 -2.74 3.53
C GLU A 459 -12.81 -2.64 3.32
N PHE A 460 -13.28 -2.77 2.07
CA PHE A 460 -14.69 -2.72 1.64
C PHE A 460 -15.61 -3.72 2.37
N ILE A 461 -15.04 -4.77 2.98
CA ILE A 461 -15.79 -5.79 3.72
C ILE A 461 -16.50 -5.27 4.97
N ALA A 462 -16.23 -4.03 5.39
CA ALA A 462 -16.99 -3.33 6.42
C ALA A 462 -17.23 -1.85 6.03
N ALA A 463 -18.28 -1.27 6.60
CA ALA A 463 -18.58 0.16 6.49
C ALA A 463 -18.54 0.82 7.87
N VAL A 464 -17.77 1.89 8.00
CA VAL A 464 -17.58 2.63 9.27
C VAL A 464 -18.03 4.06 9.07
N GLU A 465 -19.03 4.51 9.82
CA GLU A 465 -19.56 5.89 9.78
C GLU A 465 -19.95 6.41 8.38
N GLY A 466 -20.35 5.50 7.47
CA GLY A 466 -20.73 5.83 6.08
C GLY A 466 -19.58 5.77 5.05
N GLN A 467 -18.40 5.31 5.48
CA GLN A 467 -17.21 5.10 4.67
C GLN A 467 -17.15 3.61 4.27
N TYR A 468 -16.93 3.29 3.00
CA TYR A 468 -17.00 1.92 2.47
C TYR A 468 -15.60 1.48 1.99
N GLY A 469 -14.73 1.19 2.95
CA GLY A 469 -13.29 1.02 2.73
C GLY A 469 -12.56 2.35 2.52
N ASP A 470 -12.76 2.95 1.33
CA ASP A 470 -12.18 4.25 0.95
C ASP A 470 -12.72 5.41 1.81
N ARG A 471 -11.92 6.47 1.98
CA ARG A 471 -12.34 7.72 2.64
C ARG A 471 -13.07 8.64 1.67
N ASN A 472 -14.31 8.98 1.97
CA ASN A 472 -15.15 9.92 1.23
C ASN A 472 -14.56 11.35 1.13
N ASP A 473 -13.68 11.75 2.06
CA ASP A 473 -12.86 12.97 1.98
C ASP A 473 -11.54 12.83 2.77
N LEU A 474 -10.70 13.87 2.75
CA LEU A 474 -9.42 13.91 3.44
C LEU A 474 -9.49 14.63 4.81
N LYS A 475 -10.68 14.83 5.39
CA LYS A 475 -10.81 15.57 6.64
C LYS A 475 -10.48 14.73 7.86
N LEU A 476 -10.22 15.40 8.97
CA LEU A 476 -10.22 14.77 10.28
C LEU A 476 -11.66 14.40 10.68
N TRP A 477 -11.80 13.23 11.27
CA TRP A 477 -13.10 12.68 11.66
C TRP A 477 -13.61 13.34 12.96
N HIS A 478 -14.87 13.05 13.30
CA HIS A 478 -15.50 13.45 14.57
C HIS A 478 -15.41 14.97 14.86
N ASP A 479 -15.58 15.81 13.84
CA ASP A 479 -15.53 17.28 13.93
C ASP A 479 -14.21 17.86 14.50
N ALA A 480 -13.10 17.10 14.45
CA ALA A 480 -11.87 17.46 15.16
C ALA A 480 -11.23 18.79 14.71
N ASP A 481 -11.41 19.24 13.46
CA ASP A 481 -10.94 20.56 13.02
C ASP A 481 -11.52 21.70 13.88
N LYS A 482 -12.83 21.64 14.21
CA LYS A 482 -13.49 22.63 15.08
C LYS A 482 -12.96 22.58 16.51
N LEU A 483 -12.63 21.38 16.98
CA LEU A 483 -12.03 21.17 18.31
C LEU A 483 -10.63 21.78 18.38
N ILE A 484 -9.81 21.56 17.35
CA ILE A 484 -8.47 22.11 17.21
C ILE A 484 -8.51 23.64 17.19
N GLU A 485 -9.37 24.23 16.35
CA GLU A 485 -9.55 25.69 16.29
C GLU A 485 -10.02 26.29 17.63
N ALA A 486 -11.00 25.67 18.28
CA ALA A 486 -11.53 26.14 19.56
C ALA A 486 -10.49 26.08 20.70
N VAL A 487 -9.68 25.02 20.75
CA VAL A 487 -8.57 24.90 21.72
C VAL A 487 -7.46 25.90 21.41
N ALA A 488 -7.06 26.02 20.14
CA ALA A 488 -6.02 26.94 19.72
C ALA A 488 -6.42 28.42 19.90
N ALA A 489 -7.72 28.75 19.91
CA ALA A 489 -8.20 30.09 20.24
C ALA A 489 -7.90 30.52 21.68
N VAL A 490 -7.78 29.57 22.63
CA VAL A 490 -7.59 29.86 24.06
C VAL A 490 -6.21 29.47 24.61
N ASN A 491 -5.55 28.45 24.06
CA ASN A 491 -4.20 28.04 24.47
C ASN A 491 -3.17 28.42 23.41
N LYS A 492 -2.15 29.21 23.80
CA LYS A 492 -1.08 29.70 22.90
C LYS A 492 0.02 28.67 22.59
N LYS A 493 -0.03 27.51 23.26
CA LYS A 493 0.87 26.37 23.07
C LYS A 493 0.06 25.13 22.72
N THR A 494 -0.72 25.21 21.65
CA THR A 494 -1.45 24.06 21.12
C THR A 494 -0.53 23.21 20.25
N ILE A 495 -0.55 21.91 20.50
CA ILE A 495 0.11 20.88 19.71
C ILE A 495 -0.97 19.92 19.21
N VAL A 496 -1.02 19.66 17.91
CA VAL A 496 -1.96 18.70 17.33
C VAL A 496 -1.23 17.37 17.09
N VAL A 497 -1.84 16.26 17.51
CA VAL A 497 -1.38 14.90 17.24
C VAL A 497 -2.40 14.21 16.34
N ILE A 498 -1.93 13.68 15.21
CA ILE A 498 -2.73 13.06 14.16
C ILE A 498 -2.41 11.57 14.07
N HIS A 499 -3.40 10.73 14.36
CA HIS A 499 -3.41 9.32 13.98
C HIS A 499 -4.20 9.15 12.68
N SER A 500 -3.55 8.77 11.58
CA SER A 500 -4.27 8.62 10.31
C SER A 500 -3.64 7.59 9.37
N VAL A 501 -4.52 7.00 8.57
CA VAL A 501 -4.21 6.13 7.43
C VAL A 501 -3.48 6.83 6.27
N GLY A 502 -3.33 8.16 6.28
CA GLY A 502 -2.68 8.90 5.21
C GLY A 502 -2.71 10.43 5.40
N PRO A 503 -2.61 11.22 4.31
CA PRO A 503 -2.71 12.67 4.40
C PRO A 503 -4.11 13.12 4.85
N VAL A 504 -4.18 14.25 5.55
CA VAL A 504 -5.42 14.96 5.88
C VAL A 504 -5.33 16.44 5.52
N GLU A 505 -6.47 17.05 5.22
CA GLU A 505 -6.62 18.50 5.09
C GLU A 505 -6.40 19.16 6.47
N MET A 506 -5.64 20.26 6.51
CA MET A 506 -5.33 20.99 7.74
C MET A 506 -5.61 22.50 7.55
N PRO A 507 -6.87 22.95 7.54
CA PRO A 507 -7.20 24.36 7.31
C PRO A 507 -6.58 25.30 8.36
N TRP A 508 -6.35 24.78 9.57
CA TRP A 508 -5.71 25.45 10.70
C TRP A 508 -4.17 25.37 10.71
N PHE A 509 -3.51 24.78 9.70
CA PHE A 509 -2.05 24.51 9.68
C PHE A 509 -1.19 25.74 10.04
N ASN A 510 -1.59 26.93 9.59
CA ASN A 510 -0.90 28.20 9.81
C ASN A 510 -1.38 28.99 11.05
N HIS A 511 -2.28 28.43 11.88
CA HIS A 511 -2.79 29.13 13.05
C HIS A 511 -1.64 29.47 14.03
N PRO A 512 -1.54 30.73 14.54
CA PRO A 512 -0.34 31.20 15.25
C PRO A 512 -0.13 30.53 16.61
N ASN A 513 -1.20 30.03 17.24
CA ASN A 513 -1.14 29.32 18.52
C ASN A 513 -0.92 27.81 18.35
N ILE A 514 -0.96 27.27 17.12
CA ILE A 514 -0.62 25.87 16.84
C ILE A 514 0.88 25.81 16.58
N VAL A 515 1.60 25.51 17.64
CA VAL A 515 3.07 25.54 17.70
C VAL A 515 3.69 24.16 17.46
N GLY A 516 2.91 23.08 17.53
CA GLY A 516 3.37 21.74 17.20
C GLY A 516 2.36 20.96 16.37
N ILE A 517 2.83 20.18 15.42
CA ILE A 517 2.00 19.22 14.69
C ILE A 517 2.79 17.91 14.52
N VAL A 518 2.18 16.80 14.95
CA VAL A 518 2.80 15.47 15.05
C VAL A 518 1.94 14.44 14.34
N TYR A 519 2.49 13.74 13.35
CA TYR A 519 1.89 12.58 12.73
C TYR A 519 2.37 11.30 13.43
N ALA A 520 1.46 10.54 14.02
CA ALA A 520 1.72 9.26 14.68
C ALA A 520 1.23 8.05 13.84
N MET A 521 0.42 8.30 12.79
CA MET A 521 -0.08 7.28 11.85
C MET A 521 -0.89 6.20 12.58
N LEU A 522 -0.52 4.92 12.51
CA LEU A 522 -1.24 3.77 13.09
C LEU A 522 -0.25 2.90 13.93
N PRO A 523 0.12 3.34 15.14
CA PRO A 523 1.28 2.83 15.89
C PRO A 523 1.07 1.50 16.65
N GLY A 524 -0.05 0.78 16.46
CA GLY A 524 -0.31 -0.49 17.14
C GLY A 524 -0.41 -0.38 18.68
N GLN A 525 -0.17 -1.49 19.38
CA GLN A 525 -0.47 -1.64 20.82
C GLN A 525 0.28 -0.69 21.77
N GLU A 526 1.44 -0.15 21.36
CA GLU A 526 2.30 0.73 22.16
C GLU A 526 2.12 2.23 21.82
N SER A 527 1.03 2.59 21.11
CA SER A 527 0.68 3.96 20.68
C SER A 527 1.11 5.08 21.65
N GLY A 528 0.48 5.13 22.82
CA GLY A 528 0.74 6.18 23.81
C GLY A 528 2.12 6.10 24.44
N SER A 529 2.70 4.90 24.58
CA SER A 529 4.07 4.75 25.09
C SER A 529 5.08 5.41 24.16
N ALA A 530 5.02 5.07 22.88
CA ALA A 530 5.91 5.59 21.85
C ALA A 530 5.71 7.09 21.63
N LEU A 531 4.47 7.57 21.66
CA LEU A 531 4.18 9.00 21.58
C LEU A 531 4.75 9.76 22.79
N ALA A 532 4.60 9.22 24.01
CA ALA A 532 5.17 9.84 25.20
C ALA A 532 6.70 9.91 25.14
N ASP A 533 7.38 8.92 24.57
CA ASP A 533 8.85 8.92 24.40
C ASP A 533 9.32 10.10 23.54
N ILE A 534 8.62 10.36 22.43
CA ILE A 534 8.90 11.51 21.57
C ILE A 534 8.51 12.82 22.26
N LEU A 535 7.25 12.96 22.71
CA LEU A 535 6.73 14.23 23.24
C LEU A 535 7.55 14.78 24.40
N PHE A 536 8.20 13.93 25.22
CA PHE A 536 9.03 14.36 26.36
C PHE A 536 10.55 14.23 26.12
N GLY A 537 10.98 13.85 24.90
CA GLY A 537 12.39 13.82 24.53
C GLY A 537 13.20 12.64 25.07
N ASP A 538 12.55 11.57 25.55
CA ASP A 538 13.23 10.30 25.85
C ASP A 538 13.79 9.67 24.55
N THR A 539 13.21 10.01 23.39
CA THR A 539 13.72 9.67 22.06
C THR A 539 13.64 10.89 21.14
N ASN A 540 14.72 11.15 20.40
CA ASN A 540 14.75 12.19 19.38
C ASN A 540 13.96 11.72 18.13
N PRO A 541 12.93 12.47 17.68
CA PRO A 541 12.13 12.11 16.51
C PRO A 541 13.00 12.01 15.26
N SER A 542 12.72 10.99 14.47
CA SER A 542 13.47 10.65 13.26
C SER A 542 12.61 10.08 12.13
N GLY A 543 11.29 10.06 12.32
CA GLY A 543 10.35 9.68 11.27
C GLY A 543 10.30 10.73 10.16
N ARG A 544 9.94 10.28 8.96
CA ARG A 544 9.75 11.12 7.76
C ARG A 544 8.42 10.75 7.12
N LEU A 545 7.64 11.72 6.62
CA LEU A 545 6.39 11.40 5.95
C LEU A 545 6.67 10.56 4.68
N PRO A 546 6.06 9.36 4.53
CA PRO A 546 6.19 8.53 3.34
C PRO A 546 5.21 8.92 2.23
N PHE A 547 4.52 10.06 2.38
CA PHE A 547 3.58 10.67 1.43
C PHE A 547 3.69 12.19 1.50
N THR A 548 3.15 12.88 0.51
CA THR A 548 3.02 14.33 0.47
C THR A 548 1.68 14.75 1.09
N VAL A 549 1.67 15.87 1.82
CA VAL A 549 0.44 16.57 2.22
C VAL A 549 0.29 17.80 1.33
N LEU A 550 -0.60 17.69 0.34
CA LEU A 550 -1.07 18.84 -0.45
C LEU A 550 -2.16 19.61 0.30
N LYS A 551 -2.49 20.80 -0.19
CA LYS A 551 -3.36 21.75 0.53
C LYS A 551 -4.83 21.37 0.42
N ASP A 552 -5.28 21.10 -0.80
CA ASP A 552 -6.66 20.74 -1.11
C ASP A 552 -6.70 19.35 -1.78
N ARG A 553 -7.76 18.54 -1.56
CA ARG A 553 -7.87 17.22 -2.21
C ARG A 553 -7.74 17.27 -3.74
N SER A 554 -8.20 18.35 -4.38
CA SER A 554 -8.12 18.56 -5.83
C SER A 554 -6.69 18.76 -6.37
N ASP A 555 -5.71 18.96 -5.50
CA ASP A 555 -4.30 19.08 -5.88
C ASP A 555 -3.63 17.72 -6.15
N TYR A 556 -4.24 16.61 -5.71
CA TYR A 556 -3.71 15.26 -5.96
C TYR A 556 -4.01 14.82 -7.41
N PRO A 557 -3.13 14.03 -8.03
CA PRO A 557 -3.23 13.65 -9.44
C PRO A 557 -4.42 12.75 -9.79
N ALA A 558 -4.95 12.03 -8.80
CA ALA A 558 -5.98 11.02 -8.95
C ALA A 558 -6.97 11.09 -7.79
N ASP A 559 -8.20 10.66 -8.03
CA ASP A 559 -9.25 10.56 -7.01
C ASP A 559 -10.10 9.28 -7.22
N VAL A 560 -10.72 8.80 -6.15
CA VAL A 560 -11.46 7.53 -6.13
C VAL A 560 -12.75 7.61 -6.96
N VAL A 561 -12.97 6.61 -7.80
CA VAL A 561 -14.21 6.48 -8.57
C VAL A 561 -15.30 5.82 -7.70
N TYR A 562 -16.07 6.63 -6.96
CA TYR A 562 -17.18 6.16 -6.10
C TYR A 562 -18.45 5.74 -6.83
N LYS A 563 -18.64 6.20 -8.09
CA LYS A 563 -19.88 6.02 -8.85
C LYS A 563 -19.56 5.75 -10.32
N SER A 564 -20.22 4.74 -10.89
CA SER A 564 -20.26 4.50 -12.32
C SER A 564 -21.60 3.87 -12.70
N ASN A 565 -22.01 4.07 -13.96
CA ASN A 565 -23.15 3.38 -14.57
C ASN A 565 -22.70 2.17 -15.40
N ASP A 566 -21.39 1.97 -15.58
CA ASP A 566 -20.83 0.86 -16.34
C ASP A 566 -20.79 -0.42 -15.50
N TRP A 567 -21.03 -1.57 -16.14
CA TRP A 567 -20.89 -2.88 -15.50
C TRP A 567 -19.44 -3.18 -15.05
N THR A 568 -18.47 -2.54 -15.69
CA THR A 568 -17.05 -2.57 -15.31
C THR A 568 -16.59 -1.12 -15.24
N PRO A 569 -16.59 -0.51 -14.05
CA PRO A 569 -16.09 0.85 -13.84
C PRO A 569 -14.65 0.97 -14.33
N GLN A 570 -14.35 2.05 -15.04
CA GLN A 570 -13.06 2.28 -15.68
C GLN A 570 -12.24 3.25 -14.84
N ILE A 571 -11.08 2.82 -14.36
CA ILE A 571 -10.14 3.62 -13.56
C ILE A 571 -8.91 3.84 -14.45
N ASN A 572 -8.80 5.01 -15.06
CA ASN A 572 -7.72 5.32 -16.01
C ASN A 572 -6.60 6.08 -15.28
N TYR A 573 -5.40 5.52 -15.26
CA TYR A 573 -4.23 6.07 -14.56
C TYR A 573 -3.55 7.13 -15.45
N THR A 574 -4.30 8.19 -15.77
CA THR A 574 -3.90 9.25 -16.70
C THR A 574 -2.72 10.10 -16.21
N GLU A 575 -2.44 10.05 -14.92
CA GLU A 575 -1.30 10.65 -14.24
C GLU A 575 0.01 9.89 -14.45
N GLY A 576 -0.06 8.61 -14.83
CA GLY A 576 1.09 7.76 -15.12
C GLY A 576 2.13 7.76 -14.00
N LEU A 577 3.36 8.18 -14.32
CA LEU A 577 4.48 8.26 -13.36
C LEU A 577 4.32 9.35 -12.29
N TYR A 578 3.44 10.33 -12.52
CA TYR A 578 3.32 11.56 -11.74
C TYR A 578 2.35 11.37 -10.56
N LEU A 579 2.78 10.56 -9.58
CA LEU A 579 2.10 10.31 -8.31
C LEU A 579 2.75 11.07 -7.14
N ASP A 580 1.96 11.44 -6.13
CA ASP A 580 2.45 12.07 -4.88
C ASP A 580 3.43 13.24 -5.13
N TYR A 581 4.65 13.21 -4.57
CA TYR A 581 5.65 14.26 -4.77
C TYR A 581 6.07 14.44 -6.23
N ARG A 582 5.99 13.39 -7.06
CA ARG A 582 6.30 13.45 -8.49
C ARG A 582 5.25 14.30 -9.22
N HIS A 583 3.99 14.21 -8.81
CA HIS A 583 2.94 15.14 -9.24
C HIS A 583 3.25 16.56 -8.78
N ALA A 584 3.47 16.75 -7.47
CA ALA A 584 3.69 18.07 -6.89
C ALA A 584 4.89 18.80 -7.50
N ASP A 585 5.96 18.07 -7.85
CA ASP A 585 7.12 18.58 -8.58
C ASP A 585 6.77 18.95 -10.03
N LYS A 586 6.05 18.08 -10.77
CA LYS A 586 5.69 18.29 -12.18
C LYS A 586 4.69 19.44 -12.37
N ALA A 587 3.72 19.56 -11.46
CA ALA A 587 2.68 20.58 -11.48
C ALA A 587 3.12 21.93 -10.87
N GLY A 588 4.35 22.02 -10.34
CA GLY A 588 4.85 23.23 -9.68
C GLY A 588 4.15 23.56 -8.36
N LEU A 589 3.50 22.59 -7.74
CA LEU A 589 2.77 22.76 -6.48
C LEU A 589 3.73 22.91 -5.30
N THR A 590 3.31 23.70 -4.31
CA THR A 590 3.97 23.81 -3.01
C THR A 590 3.15 23.01 -2.00
N PRO A 591 3.62 21.84 -1.54
CA PRO A 591 2.90 21.06 -0.54
C PRO A 591 2.90 21.76 0.83
N LEU A 592 1.88 21.52 1.65
CA LEU A 592 1.89 21.90 3.07
C LEU A 592 3.02 21.16 3.80
N VAL A 593 3.20 19.87 3.49
CA VAL A 593 4.32 19.07 3.98
C VAL A 593 4.82 18.17 2.84
N PRO A 594 6.08 18.30 2.39
CA PRO A 594 6.61 17.50 1.29
C PRO A 594 6.93 16.06 1.70
N PHE A 595 6.86 15.13 0.75
CA PHE A 595 7.37 13.76 0.93
C PHE A 595 8.78 13.75 1.51
N GLY A 596 9.02 12.85 2.46
CA GLY A 596 10.29 12.68 3.15
C GLY A 596 10.58 13.77 4.19
N HIS A 597 9.66 14.67 4.50
CA HIS A 597 9.85 15.70 5.53
C HIS A 597 9.65 15.15 6.95
N GLY A 598 10.38 15.73 7.90
CA GLY A 598 10.23 15.53 9.33
C GLY A 598 11.24 16.38 10.10
N LEU A 599 10.92 16.76 11.33
CA LEU A 599 11.77 17.52 12.22
C LEU A 599 12.45 16.60 13.26
N SER A 600 13.66 16.98 13.64
CA SER A 600 14.44 16.39 14.74
C SER A 600 14.63 17.43 15.85
N TYR A 601 14.93 16.98 17.07
CA TYR A 601 15.40 17.86 18.14
C TYR A 601 16.87 18.31 17.96
N THR A 602 17.56 17.81 16.93
CA THR A 602 18.87 18.32 16.52
C THR A 602 18.89 18.77 15.06
N LYS A 603 20.02 19.31 14.62
CA LYS A 603 20.25 19.85 13.27
C LYS A 603 21.44 19.13 12.64
N PHE A 604 21.38 18.91 11.33
CA PHE A 604 22.43 18.22 10.59
C PHE A 604 22.95 19.07 9.44
N SER A 605 24.27 19.09 9.25
CA SER A 605 24.92 19.72 8.09
C SER A 605 25.40 18.66 7.11
N TYR A 606 25.25 18.95 5.82
CA TYR A 606 25.59 18.06 4.71
C TYR A 606 26.72 18.72 3.93
N SER A 607 27.79 17.99 3.62
CA SER A 607 28.90 18.52 2.81
C SER A 607 29.61 17.45 1.98
N ASN A 608 30.53 17.88 1.11
CA ASN A 608 31.43 17.00 0.35
C ASN A 608 30.73 15.85 -0.40
N LEU A 609 29.72 16.18 -1.21
CA LEU A 609 29.09 15.23 -2.13
C LEU A 609 30.12 14.78 -3.18
N ILE A 610 30.31 13.46 -3.28
CA ILE A 610 31.16 12.79 -4.24
C ILE A 610 30.30 11.80 -5.00
N VAL A 611 30.28 11.92 -6.32
CA VAL A 611 29.61 11.01 -7.26
C VAL A 611 30.69 10.32 -8.10
N SER A 612 30.60 9.01 -8.27
CA SER A 612 31.65 8.23 -8.95
C SER A 612 31.08 7.00 -9.67
N PRO A 613 31.17 6.93 -11.01
CA PRO A 613 30.86 5.72 -11.77
C PRO A 613 31.77 4.55 -11.37
N VAL A 614 31.20 3.37 -11.14
CA VAL A 614 31.90 2.17 -10.68
C VAL A 614 32.36 1.34 -11.87
N GLY A 615 33.63 1.52 -12.26
CA GLY A 615 34.24 0.84 -13.41
C GLY A 615 34.29 1.71 -14.67
N SER A 616 34.60 1.09 -15.82
CA SER A 616 34.90 1.77 -17.09
C SER A 616 33.81 1.68 -18.15
N GLU A 617 32.71 0.96 -17.89
CA GLU A 617 31.61 0.84 -18.85
C GLU A 617 30.89 2.18 -19.06
N ALA A 618 30.27 2.33 -20.24
CA ALA A 618 29.47 3.51 -20.56
C ALA A 618 28.24 3.62 -19.64
N PHE A 619 27.65 2.48 -19.28
CA PHE A 619 26.50 2.37 -18.38
C PHE A 619 26.85 1.56 -17.12
N SER A 620 27.80 2.06 -16.33
CA SER A 620 28.21 1.42 -15.08
C SER A 620 27.24 1.70 -13.92
N ASP A 621 27.39 0.94 -12.83
CA ASP A 621 26.85 1.31 -11.52
C ASP A 621 27.40 2.67 -11.04
N LEU A 622 26.76 3.25 -10.03
CA LEU A 622 27.07 4.58 -9.47
C LEU A 622 27.25 4.52 -7.95
N SER A 623 28.40 5.01 -7.48
CA SER A 623 28.63 5.26 -6.06
C SER A 623 28.43 6.72 -5.74
N VAL A 624 27.64 7.02 -4.70
CA VAL A 624 27.42 8.37 -4.19
C VAL A 624 27.79 8.39 -2.71
N SER A 625 28.53 9.40 -2.26
CA SER A 625 28.84 9.57 -0.84
C SER A 625 28.89 11.03 -0.43
N LEU A 626 28.64 11.31 0.85
CA LEU A 626 28.70 12.65 1.42
C LEU A 626 29.13 12.59 2.89
N LYS A 627 29.47 13.76 3.43
CA LYS A 627 29.66 13.98 4.86
C LYS A 627 28.38 14.49 5.51
N LEU A 628 28.08 13.93 6.66
CA LEU A 628 26.93 14.27 7.51
C LEU A 628 27.46 14.56 8.91
N ALA A 629 27.22 15.76 9.44
CA ALA A 629 27.59 16.12 10.81
C ALA A 629 26.36 16.57 11.62
N ASN A 630 26.31 16.16 12.90
CA ASN A 630 25.33 16.68 13.85
C ASN A 630 25.86 18.00 14.43
N VAL A 631 25.13 19.09 14.17
CA VAL A 631 25.50 20.46 14.52
C VAL A 631 24.50 21.12 15.47
N GLY A 632 23.60 20.34 16.07
CA GLY A 632 22.74 20.78 17.18
C GLY A 632 23.17 20.18 18.52
N ASP A 633 22.35 20.40 19.55
CA ASP A 633 22.73 20.20 20.95
C ASP A 633 22.43 18.80 21.51
N VAL A 634 21.79 17.92 20.73
CA VAL A 634 21.44 16.55 21.15
C VAL A 634 21.77 15.52 20.07
N ALA A 635 22.04 14.28 20.49
CA ALA A 635 22.26 13.17 19.56
C ALA A 635 20.96 12.83 18.81
N GLY A 636 21.05 12.30 17.59
CA GLY A 636 19.87 11.99 16.79
C GLY A 636 20.16 11.13 15.57
N HIS A 637 19.08 10.71 14.90
CA HIS A 637 19.15 10.08 13.58
C HIS A 637 18.75 11.08 12.50
N GLU A 638 19.53 11.17 11.43
CA GLU A 638 19.14 11.82 10.18
C GLU A 638 18.70 10.77 9.15
N VAL A 639 17.77 11.12 8.27
CA VAL A 639 17.40 10.31 7.11
C VAL A 639 17.85 11.05 5.86
N VAL A 640 19.02 10.69 5.37
CA VAL A 640 19.60 11.26 4.15
C VAL A 640 18.95 10.62 2.95
N GLN A 641 18.34 11.43 2.07
CA GLN A 641 17.59 10.98 0.90
C GLN A 641 18.34 11.34 -0.38
N LEU A 642 18.47 10.38 -1.29
CA LEU A 642 19.10 10.49 -2.60
C LEU A 642 18.04 10.40 -3.69
N TYR A 643 17.91 11.47 -4.47
CA TYR A 643 17.07 11.57 -5.64
C TYR A 643 17.92 11.67 -6.91
N ILE A 644 17.44 11.07 -7.99
CA ILE A 644 18.03 11.22 -9.34
C ILE A 644 17.06 12.02 -10.21
N ALA A 645 17.58 13.05 -10.86
CA ALA A 645 16.94 13.71 -12.00
C ALA A 645 17.50 13.10 -13.29
N PHE A 646 16.61 12.57 -14.12
CA PHE A 646 16.98 11.92 -15.38
C PHE A 646 17.10 12.97 -16.51
N PRO A 647 17.85 12.68 -17.59
CA PRO A 647 17.83 13.52 -18.79
C PRO A 647 16.44 13.56 -19.41
N GLU A 648 16.07 14.69 -20.03
CA GLU A 648 14.75 14.91 -20.65
C GLU A 648 14.32 13.78 -21.62
N ALA A 649 15.29 13.21 -22.35
CA ALA A 649 15.08 12.08 -23.26
C ALA A 649 14.48 10.83 -22.60
N ALA A 650 14.62 10.67 -21.28
CA ALA A 650 14.05 9.55 -20.52
C ALA A 650 12.55 9.70 -20.23
N GLN A 651 11.99 10.92 -20.35
CA GLN A 651 10.58 11.24 -20.11
C GLN A 651 10.09 10.94 -18.67
N GLU A 652 11.01 11.02 -17.71
CA GLU A 652 10.78 10.75 -16.30
C GLU A 652 10.20 11.94 -15.51
N PRO A 653 9.68 11.70 -14.28
CA PRO A 653 9.45 12.74 -13.28
C PRO A 653 10.67 13.63 -13.01
N PRO A 654 10.48 14.90 -12.57
CA PRO A 654 11.58 15.85 -12.36
C PRO A 654 12.70 15.34 -11.44
N LYS A 655 12.35 14.48 -10.47
CA LYS A 655 13.30 13.67 -9.70
C LYS A 655 12.61 12.45 -9.11
N ILE A 656 13.37 11.38 -8.87
CA ILE A 656 12.89 10.12 -8.29
C ILE A 656 13.80 9.72 -7.13
N LEU A 657 13.21 9.35 -5.98
CA LEU A 657 13.95 8.75 -4.87
C LEU A 657 14.58 7.42 -5.34
N LYS A 658 15.91 7.30 -5.26
CA LYS A 658 16.65 6.07 -5.59
C LYS A 658 17.46 5.52 -4.41
N GLY A 659 17.63 6.30 -3.34
CA GLY A 659 18.27 5.82 -2.11
C GLY A 659 17.84 6.61 -0.88
N PHE A 660 17.96 5.99 0.28
CA PHE A 660 17.88 6.64 1.59
C PHE A 660 18.79 5.91 2.58
N GLU A 661 19.37 6.62 3.54
CA GLU A 661 20.09 6.01 4.66
C GLU A 661 19.70 6.71 5.96
N LYS A 662 19.37 5.93 6.99
CA LYS A 662 19.11 6.43 8.33
C LYS A 662 20.35 6.23 9.19
N VAL A 663 20.88 7.32 9.74
CA VAL A 663 22.21 7.31 10.37
C VAL A 663 22.17 8.05 11.69
N PHE A 664 22.56 7.35 12.77
CA PHE A 664 22.78 7.97 14.08
C PHE A 664 24.08 8.78 14.07
N VAL A 665 24.02 10.03 14.57
CA VAL A 665 25.20 10.88 14.73
C VAL A 665 25.12 11.60 16.08
N ASP A 666 26.15 11.40 16.90
CA ASP A 666 26.28 12.05 18.21
C ASP A 666 26.70 13.53 18.06
N VAL A 667 26.52 14.33 19.11
CA VAL A 667 26.72 15.79 19.10
C VAL A 667 28.14 16.15 18.64
N GLY A 668 28.23 17.02 17.63
CA GLY A 668 29.50 17.48 17.06
C GLY A 668 30.28 16.42 16.26
N GLN A 669 29.75 15.21 16.09
CA GLN A 669 30.39 14.17 15.29
C GLN A 669 30.04 14.29 13.80
N GLU A 670 30.92 13.78 12.95
CA GLU A 670 30.72 13.64 11.50
C GLU A 670 30.86 12.16 11.10
N THR A 671 30.04 11.73 10.14
CA THR A 671 30.13 10.42 9.50
C THR A 671 30.06 10.55 7.97
N THR A 672 30.41 9.47 7.26
CA THR A 672 30.30 9.39 5.80
C THR A 672 29.11 8.51 5.42
N VAL A 673 28.11 9.09 4.78
CA VAL A 673 26.96 8.37 4.22
C VAL A 673 27.31 7.91 2.80
N LYS A 674 26.87 6.71 2.42
CA LYS A 674 27.15 6.10 1.10
C LYS A 674 25.90 5.45 0.53
N PHE A 675 25.71 5.63 -0.76
CA PHE A 675 24.72 4.94 -1.57
C PHE A 675 25.44 4.19 -2.69
N GLN A 676 24.90 3.04 -3.06
CA GLN A 676 25.27 2.33 -4.29
C GLN A 676 23.99 2.18 -5.10
N LEU A 677 23.99 2.75 -6.31
CA LEU A 677 22.94 2.53 -7.31
C LEU A 677 23.51 1.60 -8.37
N SER A 678 22.85 0.49 -8.61
CA SER A 678 23.16 -0.37 -9.74
C SER A 678 22.73 0.30 -11.05
N ARG A 679 23.26 -0.18 -12.19
CA ARG A 679 22.72 0.13 -13.52
C ARG A 679 21.20 -0.11 -13.59
N LYS A 680 20.70 -1.11 -12.87
CA LYS A 680 19.26 -1.44 -12.80
C LYS A 680 18.44 -0.36 -12.09
N ASP A 681 19.02 0.43 -11.19
CA ASP A 681 18.32 1.55 -10.55
C ASP A 681 18.16 2.76 -11.48
N LEU A 682 18.92 2.83 -12.59
CA LEU A 682 19.01 3.96 -13.52
C LEU A 682 18.41 3.68 -14.91
N ARG A 683 17.92 2.46 -15.16
CA ARG A 683 17.18 2.09 -16.37
C ARG A 683 15.75 2.65 -16.36
N VAL A 684 15.13 2.74 -17.53
CA VAL A 684 13.73 3.12 -17.75
C VAL A 684 13.05 2.11 -18.65
N TRP A 685 11.73 2.06 -18.65
CA TRP A 685 10.92 1.27 -19.58
C TRP A 685 10.63 2.07 -20.85
N GLY A 686 11.13 1.57 -21.97
CA GLY A 686 10.90 2.09 -23.32
C GLY A 686 10.09 1.11 -24.18
N ASN A 687 10.08 1.33 -25.50
CA ASN A 687 9.28 0.54 -26.44
C ASN A 687 9.73 -0.93 -26.59
N GLU A 688 11.01 -1.21 -26.30
CA GLU A 688 11.61 -2.55 -26.38
C GLU A 688 11.85 -3.17 -24.97
N GLY A 689 11.26 -2.57 -23.94
CA GLY A 689 11.41 -2.97 -22.54
C GLY A 689 12.42 -2.12 -21.77
N TRP A 690 13.14 -2.72 -20.82
CA TRP A 690 14.10 -2.03 -19.97
C TRP A 690 15.35 -1.55 -20.73
N GLU A 691 15.52 -0.24 -20.84
CA GLU A 691 16.62 0.43 -21.54
C GLU A 691 17.43 1.40 -20.66
N ASN A 692 18.67 1.68 -21.06
CA ASN A 692 19.47 2.73 -20.42
C ASN A 692 19.43 4.00 -21.30
N VAL A 693 19.16 5.16 -20.71
CA VAL A 693 19.18 6.44 -21.45
C VAL A 693 20.57 7.07 -21.39
N THR A 694 21.06 7.54 -22.54
CA THR A 694 22.32 8.30 -22.60
C THR A 694 22.06 9.76 -22.30
N GLY A 695 22.83 10.37 -21.39
CA GLY A 695 22.70 11.79 -21.08
C GLY A 695 23.43 12.24 -19.82
N GLU A 696 23.16 13.48 -19.43
CA GLU A 696 23.55 14.04 -18.13
C GLU A 696 22.43 13.80 -17.11
N TYR A 697 22.81 13.28 -15.95
CA TYR A 697 21.92 12.98 -14.83
C TYR A 697 22.24 13.88 -13.64
N GLY A 698 21.21 14.37 -12.95
CA GLY A 698 21.32 15.10 -11.70
C GLY A 698 21.26 14.17 -10.48
N VAL A 699 22.13 14.41 -9.50
CA VAL A 699 22.21 13.73 -8.21
C VAL A 699 21.87 14.76 -7.13
N LEU A 700 20.71 14.60 -6.50
CA LEU A 700 20.17 15.55 -5.51
C LEU A 700 20.09 14.85 -4.16
N VAL A 701 20.77 15.41 -3.15
CA VAL A 701 20.83 14.84 -1.79
C VAL A 701 20.29 15.83 -0.78
N GLY A 702 19.40 15.36 0.09
CA GLY A 702 18.63 16.22 0.99
C GLY A 702 18.05 15.51 2.21
N GLY A 703 17.37 16.29 3.06
CA GLY A 703 16.59 15.81 4.21
C GLY A 703 15.10 15.58 3.91
N SER A 704 14.63 15.93 2.70
CA SER A 704 13.30 15.64 2.15
C SER A 704 13.29 15.88 0.63
N SER A 705 12.16 15.62 -0.04
CA SER A 705 11.96 15.93 -1.47
C SER A 705 12.01 17.42 -1.83
N ARG A 706 11.94 18.34 -0.85
CA ARG A 706 12.07 19.81 -1.08
C ARG A 706 13.21 20.47 -0.31
N ASP A 707 13.81 19.76 0.65
CA ASP A 707 15.03 20.18 1.38
C ASP A 707 16.26 19.50 0.75
N ILE A 708 16.58 19.89 -0.48
CA ILE A 708 17.78 19.46 -1.20
C ILE A 708 18.94 20.38 -0.82
N ARG A 709 20.01 19.78 -0.29
CA ARG A 709 21.14 20.51 0.32
C ARG A 709 22.42 20.40 -0.50
N LEU A 710 22.60 19.31 -1.24
CA LEU A 710 23.74 19.08 -2.13
C LEU A 710 23.26 18.59 -3.50
N GLU A 711 23.86 19.12 -4.56
CA GLU A 711 23.57 18.78 -5.96
C GLU A 711 24.90 18.51 -6.70
N ALA A 712 24.91 17.51 -7.56
CA ALA A 712 26.00 17.19 -8.49
C ALA A 712 25.43 16.55 -9.76
N ASN A 713 26.22 16.52 -10.85
CA ASN A 713 25.81 15.86 -12.10
C ASN A 713 26.80 14.74 -12.47
N PHE A 714 26.34 13.77 -13.26
CA PHE A 714 27.20 12.79 -13.92
C PHE A 714 26.70 12.43 -15.32
N SER A 715 27.64 12.18 -16.22
CA SER A 715 27.40 11.67 -17.56
C SER A 715 27.22 10.14 -17.54
N TRP A 716 26.17 9.62 -18.17
CA TRP A 716 25.92 8.17 -18.34
C TRP A 716 25.68 7.86 -19.82
N GLY A 717 26.23 6.76 -20.32
CA GLY A 717 26.24 6.41 -21.75
C GLY A 717 27.17 7.26 -22.64
N LEU A 718 27.59 8.45 -22.18
CA LEU A 718 28.42 9.39 -22.95
C LEU A 718 29.92 9.01 -22.94
N PRO A 719 30.68 9.33 -24.01
CA PRO A 719 32.12 9.13 -24.05
C PRO A 719 32.83 9.93 -22.95
N ARG A 720 33.62 9.26 -22.10
CA ARG A 720 34.41 9.89 -21.03
C ARG A 720 35.62 10.68 -21.59
N ASN A 721 35.35 11.79 -22.28
CA ASN A 721 36.36 12.82 -22.49
C ASN A 721 36.75 13.41 -21.13
N ARG A 722 38.06 13.54 -20.87
CA ARG A 722 38.60 13.94 -19.56
C ARG A 722 38.13 15.35 -19.16
N LEU A 723 37.08 15.42 -18.33
CA LEU A 723 36.74 16.60 -17.54
C LEU A 723 36.98 16.30 -16.05
N PRO A 724 37.36 17.30 -15.23
CA PRO A 724 37.75 17.07 -13.85
C PRO A 724 36.55 16.68 -12.97
N ASN A 725 36.82 15.98 -11.87
CA ASN A 725 35.83 15.71 -10.81
C ASN A 725 35.09 17.01 -10.44
N THR A 726 33.77 17.02 -10.62
CA THR A 726 32.90 18.16 -10.29
C THR A 726 32.66 18.22 -8.79
N HIS A 727 33.30 19.18 -8.11
CA HIS A 727 32.97 19.51 -6.72
C HIS A 727 31.66 20.30 -6.66
N ALA A 728 30.79 19.98 -5.70
CA ALA A 728 29.48 20.59 -5.54
C ALA A 728 29.53 22.07 -5.10
N ASN A 729 28.60 22.89 -5.58
CA ASN A 729 28.35 24.24 -5.08
C ASN A 729 27.36 24.18 -3.89
N PRO A 730 27.69 24.69 -2.70
CA PRO A 730 26.73 24.84 -1.61
C PRO A 730 25.77 26.01 -1.88
N LYS A 731 24.45 25.80 -1.68
CA LYS A 731 23.45 26.88 -1.67
C LYS A 731 23.49 27.62 -0.34
N THR A 732 23.87 28.90 -0.35
CA THR A 732 23.72 29.80 0.80
C THR A 732 22.35 30.46 0.77
N HIS A 733 21.45 30.09 1.67
CA HIS A 733 20.22 30.85 1.91
C HIS A 733 20.48 31.98 2.93
N SER A 734 20.46 33.23 2.46
CA SER A 734 20.48 34.42 3.30
C SER A 734 19.06 34.89 3.60
N ASN A 735 18.66 34.88 4.87
CA ASN A 735 17.41 35.50 5.32
C ASN A 735 17.59 37.02 5.50
N THR A 736 16.95 37.83 4.64
CA THR A 736 16.60 39.24 4.88
C THR A 736 15.38 39.58 4.02
N PRO A 737 14.39 40.35 4.54
CA PRO A 737 13.16 40.69 3.81
C PRO A 737 13.30 41.95 2.94
N ASP A 738 12.48 41.97 1.88
CA ASP A 738 11.95 43.05 1.03
C ASP A 738 12.65 44.42 0.89
N ASP A 739 12.75 44.88 -0.36
CA ASP A 739 12.30 46.23 -0.76
C ASP A 739 11.98 46.24 -2.28
N ASP A 740 10.84 46.84 -2.65
CA ASP A 740 10.33 46.99 -4.03
C ASP A 740 10.94 48.21 -4.76
N GLU A 741 11.18 48.10 -6.08
CA GLU A 741 10.67 49.01 -7.16
C GLU A 741 11.42 48.81 -8.51
N PRO A 742 10.84 49.21 -9.67
CA PRO A 742 11.09 48.57 -10.96
C PRO A 742 11.96 49.35 -11.96
N HIS A 743 12.56 48.64 -12.92
CA HIS A 743 13.19 49.27 -14.10
C HIS A 743 12.78 48.67 -15.45
N GLU A 744 11.97 49.46 -16.15
CA GLU A 744 11.87 49.73 -17.60
C GLU A 744 12.30 48.69 -18.65
N ALA A 745 11.36 48.41 -19.56
CA ALA A 745 11.59 47.72 -20.81
C ALA A 745 12.45 48.53 -21.81
N ARG A 746 13.17 47.82 -22.71
CA ARG A 746 13.64 48.39 -23.98
C ARG A 746 13.29 47.49 -25.17
N HIS A 747 12.80 48.17 -26.21
CA HIS A 747 12.36 47.62 -27.48
C HIS A 747 13.51 47.44 -28.50
N PHE A 748 13.13 46.90 -29.67
CA PHE A 748 13.73 47.03 -31.02
C PHE A 748 14.44 45.78 -31.59
N PRO A 749 14.34 45.52 -32.91
CA PRO A 749 13.08 45.37 -33.68
C PRO A 749 13.08 44.15 -34.63
N ASP A 750 11.95 43.97 -35.33
CA ASP A 750 11.64 42.89 -36.29
C ASP A 750 12.21 43.14 -37.72
N GLU A 751 11.94 42.18 -38.62
CA GLU A 751 12.03 42.13 -40.09
C GLU A 751 13.22 41.39 -40.74
N ARG A 752 12.95 40.17 -41.26
CA ARG A 752 12.52 40.04 -42.68
C ARG A 752 11.96 38.67 -43.12
N ARG A 753 10.83 38.73 -43.82
CA ARG A 753 10.16 37.66 -44.61
C ARG A 753 10.96 37.17 -45.83
N LYS A 754 10.76 35.89 -46.23
CA LYS A 754 10.27 35.39 -47.55
C LYS A 754 10.66 33.90 -47.74
N SER A 755 9.75 32.92 -47.74
CA SER A 755 8.72 32.53 -48.74
C SER A 755 9.20 31.52 -49.80
N ARG A 756 8.61 30.30 -49.81
CA ARG A 756 8.25 29.42 -50.96
C ARG A 756 7.82 28.04 -50.41
N GLU A 757 6.56 27.62 -50.59
CA GLU A 757 5.89 27.06 -51.79
C GLU A 757 6.00 25.52 -51.90
N GLN A 758 4.87 24.88 -51.56
CA GLN A 758 4.27 23.63 -52.05
C GLN A 758 5.10 22.62 -52.87
N LEU A 759 4.91 21.34 -52.51
CA LEU A 759 4.62 20.30 -53.51
C LEU A 759 3.78 19.16 -52.90
N HIS A 760 2.53 19.02 -53.35
CA HIS A 760 1.71 17.83 -53.14
C HIS A 760 2.00 16.81 -54.26
N ILE A 761 2.10 15.52 -53.92
CA ILE A 761 1.70 14.44 -54.82
C ILE A 761 0.81 13.47 -54.05
N SER A 762 -0.38 13.24 -54.61
CA SER A 762 -1.39 12.29 -54.17
C SER A 762 -1.31 10.99 -54.98
N VAL A 763 -1.56 9.84 -54.35
CA VAL A 763 -2.25 8.72 -55.00
C VAL A 763 -3.32 8.21 -54.03
N SER A 764 -4.48 7.86 -54.57
CA SER A 764 -5.77 7.69 -53.89
C SER A 764 -6.42 6.34 -54.24
N PHE A 765 -7.73 6.19 -53.92
CA PHE A 765 -8.65 5.07 -54.19
C PHE A 765 -8.66 3.97 -53.08
N ILE A 766 -9.80 3.57 -52.49
CA ILE A 766 -11.23 3.82 -52.80
C ILE A 766 -12.11 3.90 -51.53
N ASP A 767 -13.07 4.83 -51.53
CA ASP A 767 -14.23 4.85 -50.61
C ASP A 767 -15.37 3.95 -51.12
N PHE A 768 -16.12 3.30 -50.22
CA PHE A 768 -17.50 2.90 -50.55
C PHE A 768 -18.45 2.95 -49.34
N PHE A 769 -19.32 3.97 -49.36
CA PHE A 769 -20.63 4.07 -48.69
C PHE A 769 -20.71 4.43 -47.19
N LEU A 770 -20.73 5.74 -46.94
CA LEU A 770 -21.62 6.38 -45.97
C LEU A 770 -22.58 7.35 -46.65
N SER A 771 -23.78 6.90 -47.01
CA SER A 771 -24.95 7.78 -47.22
C SER A 771 -26.27 7.00 -47.37
N ASN A 772 -27.02 6.88 -46.28
CA ASN A 772 -28.47 7.13 -46.30
C ASN A 772 -29.02 7.21 -44.88
N ARG A 773 -29.47 8.40 -44.49
CA ARG A 773 -30.31 8.60 -43.29
C ARG A 773 -31.77 8.46 -43.70
N SER A 774 -32.53 7.64 -43.00
CA SER A 774 -33.98 7.75 -42.91
C SER A 774 -34.42 7.43 -41.49
N LEU A 775 -35.30 8.27 -40.94
CA LEU A 775 -35.82 8.15 -39.58
C LEU A 775 -36.75 6.93 -39.46
N ILE A 776 -36.82 6.36 -38.25
CA ILE A 776 -38.07 6.12 -37.51
C ILE A 776 -37.69 6.06 -36.01
N TYR A 777 -38.26 6.97 -35.22
CA TYR A 777 -38.28 6.87 -33.76
C TYR A 777 -39.53 6.08 -33.34
N ILE A 778 -39.39 5.13 -32.43
CA ILE A 778 -40.54 4.58 -31.68
C ILE A 778 -40.40 5.04 -30.24
N VAL A 779 -41.18 6.05 -29.88
CA VAL A 779 -41.38 6.50 -28.50
C VAL A 779 -42.54 5.69 -27.92
N ALA A 780 -42.32 5.00 -26.80
CA ALA A 780 -43.39 4.40 -26.02
C ALA A 780 -43.92 5.43 -25.02
N THR A 781 -45.09 6.01 -25.29
CA THR A 781 -45.83 6.84 -24.32
C THR A 781 -46.79 5.99 -23.47
N PRO A 782 -46.88 6.20 -22.15
CA PRO A 782 -47.98 5.67 -21.36
C PRO A 782 -49.28 6.45 -21.64
N THR A 783 -50.42 5.77 -21.61
CA THR A 783 -51.74 6.40 -21.76
C THR A 783 -52.20 7.05 -20.46
N ASP A 784 -52.63 8.31 -20.54
CA ASP A 784 -53.22 9.09 -19.45
C ASP A 784 -54.76 9.11 -19.52
N HIS A 785 -55.43 9.02 -18.37
CA HIS A 785 -56.86 9.26 -18.21
C HIS A 785 -57.10 10.17 -16.99
N ARG A 786 -57.87 11.24 -17.25
CA ARG A 786 -57.86 12.53 -16.53
C ARG A 786 -58.59 12.55 -15.17
N ASN A 787 -58.30 13.64 -14.43
CA ASN A 787 -59.13 14.32 -13.41
C ASN A 787 -59.24 13.64 -12.01
N THR A 788 -59.22 14.35 -10.87
CA THR A 788 -59.30 15.81 -10.57
C THR A 788 -58.71 16.17 -9.18
N SER A 789 -58.38 17.46 -9.01
CA SER A 789 -58.37 18.27 -7.74
C SER A 789 -57.41 17.94 -6.58
N SER A 790 -56.56 18.94 -6.28
CA SER A 790 -55.92 19.27 -4.98
C SER A 790 -56.97 19.70 -3.91
N PRO A 791 -56.62 20.08 -2.64
CA PRO A 791 -55.29 20.25 -2.01
C PRO A 791 -55.14 19.74 -0.55
N GLY A 792 -53.96 19.88 0.05
CA GLY A 792 -53.84 20.10 1.51
C GLY A 792 -52.83 19.20 2.28
N PRO A 793 -52.08 19.73 3.27
CA PRO A 793 -51.01 18.99 3.95
C PRO A 793 -51.34 18.59 5.40
N ALA A 794 -50.66 17.57 5.93
CA ALA A 794 -50.50 17.36 7.38
C ALA A 794 -49.23 16.55 7.71
N ALA A 795 -48.49 16.99 8.71
CA ALA A 795 -47.56 16.13 9.45
C ALA A 795 -48.35 15.14 10.34
N TRP A 796 -47.68 14.17 10.97
CA TRP A 796 -47.56 14.10 12.44
C TRP A 796 -46.67 12.93 12.89
N GLN A 797 -46.19 13.04 14.12
CA GLN A 797 -45.23 12.18 14.80
C GLN A 797 -45.73 10.73 15.00
N VAL A 798 -44.80 9.78 15.12
CA VAL A 798 -45.05 8.52 15.84
C VAL A 798 -44.14 8.46 17.06
N GLN A 799 -44.76 8.29 18.23
CA GLN A 799 -44.10 8.15 19.53
C GLN A 799 -43.92 6.66 19.88
N GLN A 800 -42.97 6.38 20.76
CA GLN A 800 -42.53 5.04 21.20
C GLN A 800 -43.66 4.08 21.65
N ARG A 801 -43.47 2.77 21.44
CA ARG A 801 -43.12 1.77 22.50
C ARG A 801 -43.15 0.31 22.01
N GLY A 802 -42.38 -0.54 22.70
CA GLY A 802 -42.73 -1.96 22.90
C GLY A 802 -41.93 -2.98 22.09
N ALA A 803 -40.92 -3.60 22.72
CA ALA A 803 -40.19 -4.73 22.16
C ALA A 803 -40.91 -6.06 22.41
N VAL A 804 -40.83 -7.01 21.47
CA VAL A 804 -40.59 -8.46 21.74
C VAL A 804 -39.75 -9.03 20.60
N LYS A 805 -38.84 -9.95 20.94
CA LYS A 805 -37.96 -10.68 20.03
C LYS A 805 -38.74 -11.56 19.03
N ASN A 806 -38.26 -11.67 17.80
CA ASN A 806 -37.80 -12.98 17.33
C ASN A 806 -36.79 -12.89 16.17
N ARG A 807 -35.87 -13.85 16.13
CA ARG A 807 -34.90 -14.02 15.06
C ARG A 807 -35.57 -14.67 13.86
N ASN A 808 -35.21 -14.22 12.65
CA ASN A 808 -34.85 -15.05 11.49
C ASN A 808 -34.57 -14.12 10.31
N PHE A 809 -33.32 -14.05 9.89
CA PHE A 809 -32.91 -13.47 8.61
C PHE A 809 -32.28 -14.58 7.77
N CYS A 810 -32.71 -14.63 6.50
CA CYS A 810 -31.89 -15.10 5.39
C CYS A 810 -31.39 -13.86 4.64
#